data_AF-A0A497R4U6-F1
#
_entry.id   AF-A0A497R4U6-F1
#
_cell.length_a   1.000
_cell.length_b   1.000
_cell.length_c   1.000
_cell.angle_alpha   90.00
_cell.angle_beta   90.00
_cell.angle_gamma   90.00
#
_symmetry.space_group_name_H-M   'P 1'
#
loop_
_entity.id
_entity.type
_entity.pdbx_description
1 polymer ?
#
loop_
_entity_poly.entity_id
_entity_poly.type
_entity_poly.pdbx_seq_one_letter_code
_entity_poly.pdbx_strand_id
1 'polypeptide(L)'
;MSKITYEPISAKDALKQIKDLCSIMVDLAYSSIIFEDKDLAEEVKELRDLVVHLDYLLIMSLEVAVRDGRDAQATLPLVVLGQASKDIANSATDIANVLIKGFVIHPTIKELSQKVARDLMRGEISEESILKGYTVAEVVEKMNYSIVIFAIRRSGKWLIIPEKDMALQAGDIILASGSSSGISLLKLLVGGSVEEISPPEEEDEDIDHQIITENIVDYLIALKDTSEVMVDLAYGAVLYNNKELAQLVSNMEKRVDTIRNKAEIAILKLAKSSSEDITSLQGLLRTIEATENISDSANQIAKIVLTEIPSHPIIELVIGESAESIFEKVVEESSLLVGKTVPAGNYLDEFGIRVLAIKRKGGHYFKPRRRTKIRAGDTIIFTGLRDACTAFQKREEEAVEEKEAKLEATKKAAEQVVDKVITEVVEEATDAVAKEVSKKAAVEIAPKVIERVSEKVTQKTITKAASEVTEKVTEEMVKKLAKEVAKETIESVEPEQLRANKKEVKKALEDAVEAAAKKSLAEAKKDVVQAAKESAEEKIEEKSATVYKKAEKAATEMAAKEVESIVKETIKVDAERAAKRAAAEAIKEVHVVESPEKIVKDASKDVAISAAEKAAEKVVERTGKRVAAKAAEEVASEVVENEITKVATKAAKEVVKEKVKEVIEKEVKEVAKKAAEEAAEKVSKTE
;
A
#
# COMPACT_ATOMS: atom_id res chain seq x y z
N MET A 1 -34.19 47.96 -33.23
CA MET A 1 -35.31 47.36 -32.48
C MET A 1 -36.64 47.98 -32.90
N SER A 2 -37.67 47.13 -33.06
CA SER A 2 -39.06 47.52 -33.25
C SER A 2 -39.65 48.15 -31.97
N LYS A 3 -40.83 48.76 -32.08
CA LYS A 3 -41.57 49.32 -30.94
C LYS A 3 -41.94 48.18 -29.98
N ILE A 4 -41.55 48.28 -28.71
CA ILE A 4 -41.87 47.28 -27.67
C ILE A 4 -43.35 47.37 -27.33
N THR A 5 -44.04 46.23 -27.43
CA THR A 5 -45.44 46.07 -27.03
C THR A 5 -45.58 44.81 -26.18
N TYR A 6 -46.56 44.80 -25.27
CA TYR A 6 -46.85 43.61 -24.49
C TYR A 6 -47.35 42.48 -25.40
N GLU A 7 -46.73 41.31 -25.26
CA GLU A 7 -47.16 40.05 -25.85
C GLU A 7 -47.25 38.98 -24.75
N PRO A 8 -48.30 38.13 -24.75
CA PRO A 8 -48.48 37.16 -23.69
C PRO A 8 -47.42 36.05 -23.78
N ILE A 9 -46.49 36.04 -22.83
CA ILE A 9 -45.52 34.97 -22.60
C ILE A 9 -45.52 34.61 -21.12
N SER A 10 -45.34 33.34 -20.79
CA SER A 10 -45.17 32.97 -19.38
C SER A 10 -43.78 33.40 -18.90
N ALA A 11 -43.67 33.86 -17.65
CA ALA A 11 -42.37 34.19 -17.08
C ALA A 11 -41.42 32.98 -17.05
N LYS A 12 -41.96 31.75 -16.98
CA LYS A 12 -41.20 30.50 -17.13
C LYS A 12 -40.56 30.39 -18.50
N ASP A 13 -41.34 30.53 -19.57
CA ASP A 13 -40.85 30.35 -20.95
C ASP A 13 -39.88 31.47 -21.36
N ALA A 14 -40.15 32.70 -20.94
CA ALA A 14 -39.26 33.84 -21.16
C ALA A 14 -37.89 33.59 -20.49
N LEU A 15 -37.87 33.22 -19.21
CA LEU A 15 -36.62 32.94 -18.48
C LEU A 15 -35.85 31.75 -19.04
N LYS A 16 -36.54 30.68 -19.43
CA LYS A 16 -35.92 29.52 -20.07
C LYS A 16 -35.21 29.91 -21.36
N GLN A 17 -35.89 30.64 -22.24
CA GLN A 17 -35.31 31.11 -23.50
C GLN A 17 -34.13 32.06 -23.26
N ILE A 18 -34.26 33.01 -22.34
CA ILE A 18 -33.16 33.91 -21.97
C ILE A 18 -31.94 33.11 -21.51
N LYS A 19 -32.10 32.18 -20.56
CA LYS A 19 -31.02 31.33 -20.07
C LYS A 19 -30.31 30.59 -21.21
N ASP A 20 -31.08 29.88 -22.04
CA ASP A 20 -30.53 29.01 -23.08
C ASP A 20 -29.81 29.83 -24.17
N LEU A 21 -30.33 31.02 -24.51
CA LEU A 21 -29.66 31.96 -25.41
C LEU A 21 -28.34 32.50 -24.80
N CYS A 22 -28.36 32.93 -23.54
CA CYS A 22 -27.17 33.50 -22.88
C CYS A 22 -26.00 32.52 -22.83
N SER A 23 -26.26 31.24 -22.51
CA SER A 23 -25.21 30.22 -22.49
C SER A 23 -24.52 30.07 -23.85
N ILE A 24 -25.29 30.05 -24.94
CA ILE A 24 -24.76 29.83 -26.30
C ILE A 24 -24.13 31.11 -26.86
N MET A 25 -24.62 32.29 -26.48
CA MET A 25 -24.06 33.56 -26.93
C MET A 25 -22.60 33.77 -26.52
N VAL A 26 -22.18 33.27 -25.34
CA VAL A 26 -20.78 33.34 -24.90
C VAL A 26 -19.89 32.50 -25.83
N ASP A 27 -20.30 31.27 -26.13
CA ASP A 27 -19.60 30.38 -27.06
C ASP A 27 -19.53 30.99 -28.47
N LEU A 28 -20.64 31.54 -28.96
CA LEU A 28 -20.70 32.20 -30.27
C LEU A 28 -19.83 33.43 -30.35
N ALA A 29 -19.79 34.25 -29.29
CA ALA A 29 -18.97 35.45 -29.24
C ALA A 29 -17.47 35.13 -29.35
N TYR A 30 -16.98 34.18 -28.57
CA TYR A 30 -15.61 33.71 -28.70
C TYR A 30 -15.36 33.04 -30.05
N SER A 31 -16.30 32.24 -30.55
CA SER A 31 -16.20 31.63 -31.89
C SER A 31 -16.05 32.69 -32.99
N SER A 32 -16.81 33.79 -32.90
CA SER A 32 -16.77 34.86 -33.90
C SER A 32 -15.39 35.54 -33.96
N ILE A 33 -14.76 35.77 -32.81
CA ILE A 33 -13.41 36.33 -32.74
C ILE A 33 -12.37 35.30 -33.19
N ILE A 34 -12.50 34.04 -32.74
CA ILE A 34 -11.54 32.96 -33.02
C ILE A 34 -11.47 32.63 -34.52
N PHE A 35 -12.63 32.55 -35.18
CA PHE A 35 -12.74 32.24 -36.61
C PHE A 35 -12.78 33.49 -37.49
N GLU A 36 -12.66 34.68 -36.89
CA GLU A 36 -12.78 35.99 -37.56
C GLU A 36 -14.05 36.10 -38.44
N ASP A 37 -15.15 35.46 -38.04
CA ASP A 37 -16.41 35.39 -38.79
C ASP A 37 -17.34 36.55 -38.41
N LYS A 38 -17.37 37.56 -39.27
CA LYS A 38 -18.22 38.76 -39.10
C LYS A 38 -19.72 38.44 -39.14
N ASP A 39 -20.13 37.47 -39.94
CA ASP A 39 -21.54 37.08 -40.04
C ASP A 39 -21.98 36.44 -38.72
N LEU A 40 -21.10 35.64 -38.10
CA LEU A 40 -21.34 35.07 -36.78
C LEU A 40 -21.37 36.13 -35.68
N ALA A 41 -20.51 37.14 -35.76
CA ALA A 41 -20.54 38.28 -34.83
C ALA A 41 -21.85 39.08 -34.94
N GLU A 42 -22.35 39.28 -36.16
CA GLU A 42 -23.65 39.92 -36.41
C GLU A 42 -24.80 39.09 -35.82
N GLU A 43 -24.76 37.76 -35.97
CA GLU A 43 -25.74 36.85 -35.37
C GLU A 43 -25.78 36.98 -33.83
N VAL A 44 -24.63 37.08 -33.15
CA VAL A 44 -24.58 37.32 -31.69
C VAL A 44 -25.35 38.58 -31.31
N LYS A 45 -25.24 39.64 -32.12
CA LYS A 45 -25.97 40.89 -31.89
C LYS A 45 -27.48 40.74 -32.11
N GLU A 46 -27.91 39.93 -33.07
CA GLU A 46 -29.34 39.62 -33.27
C GLU A 46 -29.91 38.83 -32.09
N LEU A 47 -29.17 37.84 -31.58
CA LEU A 47 -29.55 37.08 -30.38
C LEU A 47 -29.64 37.98 -29.15
N ARG A 48 -28.73 38.96 -29.00
CA ARG A 48 -28.83 39.97 -27.94
C ARG A 48 -30.13 40.74 -28.04
N ASP A 49 -30.49 41.22 -29.23
CA ASP A 49 -31.74 41.96 -29.42
C ASP A 49 -32.96 41.10 -29.05
N LEU A 50 -32.92 39.79 -29.32
CA LEU A 50 -33.95 38.84 -28.87
C LEU A 50 -33.97 38.67 -27.34
N VAL A 51 -32.81 38.50 -26.68
CA VAL A 51 -32.71 38.40 -25.22
C VAL A 51 -33.27 39.67 -24.55
N VAL A 52 -32.92 40.84 -25.07
CA VAL A 52 -33.43 42.13 -24.59
C VAL A 52 -34.96 42.19 -24.74
N HIS A 53 -35.49 41.73 -25.87
CA HIS A 53 -36.93 41.69 -26.08
C HIS A 53 -37.64 40.74 -25.10
N LEU A 54 -37.09 39.53 -24.88
CA LEU A 54 -37.61 38.57 -23.92
C LEU A 54 -37.55 39.09 -22.48
N ASP A 55 -36.50 39.81 -22.09
CA ASP A 55 -36.39 40.46 -20.77
C ASP A 55 -37.50 41.51 -20.58
N TYR A 56 -37.80 42.30 -21.61
CA TYR A 56 -38.93 43.23 -21.54
C TYR A 56 -40.27 42.53 -21.39
N LEU A 57 -40.51 41.44 -22.14
CA LEU A 57 -41.74 40.67 -22.00
C LEU A 57 -41.84 39.99 -20.63
N LEU A 58 -40.72 39.48 -20.09
CA LEU A 58 -40.64 38.95 -18.74
C LEU A 58 -41.02 40.00 -17.71
N ILE A 59 -40.39 41.18 -17.75
CA ILE A 59 -40.66 42.28 -16.81
C ILE A 59 -42.13 42.69 -16.89
N MET A 60 -42.68 42.95 -18.09
CA MET A 60 -44.09 43.31 -18.22
C MET A 60 -45.04 42.22 -17.71
N SER A 61 -44.72 40.94 -17.94
CA SER A 61 -45.53 39.81 -17.46
C SER A 61 -45.50 39.71 -15.93
N LEU A 62 -44.35 39.98 -15.31
CA LEU A 62 -44.21 40.04 -13.85
C LEU A 62 -44.95 41.25 -13.27
N GLU A 63 -44.82 42.43 -13.87
CA GLU A 63 -45.50 43.66 -13.43
C GLU A 63 -47.02 43.53 -13.46
N VAL A 64 -47.58 42.88 -14.49
CA VAL A 64 -49.02 42.57 -14.57
C VAL A 64 -49.45 41.56 -13.51
N ALA A 65 -48.56 40.63 -13.12
CA ALA A 65 -48.85 39.59 -12.14
C ALA A 65 -48.79 40.08 -10.69
N VAL A 66 -47.93 41.07 -10.39
CA VAL A 66 -47.70 41.60 -9.03
C VAL A 66 -48.89 42.45 -8.56
N ARG A 67 -49.48 42.11 -7.40
CA ARG A 67 -50.64 42.83 -6.84
C ARG A 67 -50.35 43.51 -5.51
N ASP A 68 -49.41 42.97 -4.73
CA ASP A 68 -49.03 43.50 -3.43
C ASP A 68 -47.50 43.44 -3.20
N GLY A 69 -47.04 43.94 -2.05
CA GLY A 69 -45.62 43.95 -1.71
C GLY A 69 -45.01 42.55 -1.52
N ARG A 70 -45.82 41.54 -1.18
CA ARG A 70 -45.34 40.15 -1.06
C ARG A 70 -45.14 39.53 -2.44
N ASP A 71 -46.05 39.78 -3.37
CA ASP A 71 -45.89 39.36 -4.76
C ASP A 71 -44.63 40.00 -5.36
N ALA A 72 -44.43 41.31 -5.14
CA ALA A 72 -43.25 42.02 -5.60
C ALA A 72 -41.95 41.41 -5.05
N GLN A 73 -41.93 41.09 -3.75
CA GLN A 73 -40.80 40.42 -3.10
C GLN A 73 -40.55 39.02 -3.67
N ALA A 74 -41.61 38.25 -3.93
CA ALA A 74 -41.53 36.90 -4.48
C ALA A 74 -41.04 36.87 -5.94
N THR A 75 -41.36 37.90 -6.73
CA THR A 75 -40.91 38.00 -8.13
C THR A 75 -39.50 38.55 -8.29
N LEU A 76 -38.91 39.14 -7.24
CA LEU A 76 -37.60 39.78 -7.30
C LEU A 76 -36.48 38.88 -7.85
N PRO A 77 -36.36 37.59 -7.46
CA PRO A 77 -35.39 36.67 -8.05
C PRO A 77 -35.52 36.54 -9.57
N LEU A 78 -36.74 36.55 -10.10
CA LEU A 78 -37.00 36.41 -11.53
C LEU A 78 -36.54 37.65 -12.31
N VAL A 79 -36.76 38.83 -11.73
CA VAL A 79 -36.29 40.10 -12.30
C VAL A 79 -34.77 40.16 -12.31
N VAL A 80 -34.12 39.85 -11.18
CA VAL A 80 -32.65 39.88 -11.07
C VAL A 80 -32.03 38.86 -12.02
N LEU A 81 -32.61 37.66 -12.11
CA LEU A 81 -32.15 36.61 -13.03
C LEU A 81 -32.24 37.07 -14.49
N GLY A 82 -33.39 37.61 -14.92
CA GLY A 82 -33.57 38.13 -16.29
C GLY A 82 -32.59 39.26 -16.63
N GLN A 83 -32.43 40.22 -15.72
CA GLN A 83 -31.52 41.35 -15.90
C GLN A 83 -30.05 40.91 -16.02
N ALA A 84 -29.56 40.10 -15.07
CA ALA A 84 -28.18 39.61 -15.10
C ALA A 84 -27.92 38.73 -16.33
N SER A 85 -28.90 37.95 -16.78
CA SER A 85 -28.81 37.17 -18.01
C SER A 85 -28.68 38.07 -19.25
N LYS A 86 -29.50 39.13 -19.33
CA LYS A 86 -29.37 40.14 -20.39
C LYS A 86 -28.00 40.83 -20.34
N ASP A 87 -27.46 41.09 -19.16
CA ASP A 87 -26.15 41.71 -19.02
C ASP A 87 -25.02 40.77 -19.53
N ILE A 88 -25.11 39.45 -19.28
CA ILE A 88 -24.25 38.45 -19.92
C ILE A 88 -24.35 38.54 -21.45
N ALA A 89 -25.57 38.63 -22.01
CA ALA A 89 -25.79 38.74 -23.45
C ALA A 89 -25.21 40.04 -24.05
N ASN A 90 -25.30 41.16 -23.32
CA ASN A 90 -24.67 42.42 -23.68
C ASN A 90 -23.14 42.28 -23.71
N SER A 91 -22.54 41.68 -22.68
CA SER A 91 -21.10 41.46 -22.61
C SER A 91 -20.60 40.50 -23.69
N ALA A 92 -21.33 39.42 -24.00
CA ALA A 92 -21.02 38.54 -25.13
C ALA A 92 -21.03 39.32 -26.47
N THR A 93 -21.97 40.25 -26.62
CA THR A 93 -21.98 41.14 -27.81
C THR A 93 -20.81 42.11 -27.81
N ASP A 94 -20.30 42.54 -26.66
CA ASP A 94 -19.11 43.40 -26.58
C ASP A 94 -17.83 42.69 -26.98
N ILE A 95 -17.73 41.38 -26.72
CA ILE A 95 -16.73 40.50 -27.32
C ILE A 95 -16.88 40.52 -28.85
N ALA A 96 -18.04 40.14 -29.39
CA ALA A 96 -18.29 40.12 -30.84
C ALA A 96 -18.06 41.50 -31.53
N ASN A 97 -18.34 42.59 -30.82
CA ASN A 97 -18.14 43.97 -31.28
C ASN A 97 -16.69 44.32 -31.58
N VAL A 98 -15.72 43.59 -31.02
CA VAL A 98 -14.29 43.74 -31.38
C VAL A 98 -14.12 43.56 -32.89
N LEU A 99 -14.77 42.54 -33.46
CA LEU A 99 -14.70 42.26 -34.90
C LEU A 99 -15.61 43.19 -35.73
N ILE A 100 -16.83 43.49 -35.26
CA ILE A 100 -17.81 44.32 -36.00
C ILE A 100 -17.33 45.77 -36.13
N LYS A 101 -16.79 46.35 -35.07
CA LYS A 101 -16.35 47.75 -35.03
C LYS A 101 -14.99 47.97 -35.68
N GLY A 102 -14.40 46.92 -36.28
CA GLY A 102 -13.18 47.01 -37.08
C GLY A 102 -11.89 47.15 -36.27
N PHE A 103 -11.86 46.68 -35.02
CA PHE A 103 -10.60 46.56 -34.29
C PHE A 103 -9.76 45.45 -34.93
N VAL A 104 -8.45 45.67 -35.03
CA VAL A 104 -7.52 44.65 -35.50
C VAL A 104 -7.48 43.54 -34.44
N ILE A 105 -7.67 42.28 -34.84
CA ILE A 105 -7.55 41.16 -33.90
C ILE A 105 -6.06 40.91 -33.65
N HIS A 106 -5.66 41.00 -32.38
CA HIS A 106 -4.27 40.77 -31.99
C HIS A 106 -3.89 39.30 -32.22
N PRO A 107 -2.69 38.97 -32.73
CA PRO A 107 -2.25 37.58 -32.97
C PRO A 107 -2.37 36.64 -31.77
N THR A 108 -2.26 37.16 -30.54
CA THR A 108 -2.55 36.45 -29.28
C THR A 108 -3.92 35.78 -29.24
N ILE A 109 -4.95 36.34 -29.88
CA ILE A 109 -6.27 35.71 -30.00
C ILE A 109 -6.20 34.46 -30.90
N LYS A 110 -5.36 34.49 -31.94
CA LYS A 110 -5.09 33.33 -32.79
C LYS A 110 -4.30 32.27 -32.00
N GLU A 111 -3.34 32.65 -31.17
CA GLU A 111 -2.64 31.71 -30.28
C GLU A 111 -3.59 31.14 -29.19
N LEU A 112 -4.48 31.97 -28.64
CA LEU A 112 -5.58 31.56 -27.78
C LEU A 112 -6.42 30.48 -28.45
N SER A 113 -6.78 30.66 -29.73
CA SER A 113 -7.53 29.65 -30.47
C SER A 113 -6.82 28.29 -30.53
N GLN A 114 -5.49 28.24 -30.64
CA GLN A 114 -4.77 26.96 -30.70
C GLN A 114 -4.75 26.22 -29.35
N LYS A 115 -4.67 26.98 -28.26
CA LYS A 115 -4.67 26.43 -26.90
C LYS A 115 -6.09 26.14 -26.39
N VAL A 116 -7.11 26.87 -26.88
CA VAL A 116 -8.54 26.77 -26.52
C VAL A 116 -9.35 25.88 -27.46
N ALA A 117 -9.00 25.69 -28.74
CA ALA A 117 -9.73 24.85 -29.73
C ALA A 117 -9.70 23.33 -29.44
N ARG A 118 -9.53 22.96 -28.18
CA ARG A 118 -9.68 21.60 -27.67
C ARG A 118 -11.12 21.29 -27.28
N ASP A 119 -11.99 22.27 -27.13
CA ASP A 119 -13.40 22.10 -26.79
C ASP A 119 -14.35 22.84 -27.75
N LEU A 120 -13.84 23.43 -28.84
CA LEU A 120 -14.60 24.12 -29.88
C LEU A 120 -14.12 23.70 -31.28
N MET A 121 -15.04 23.52 -32.23
CA MET A 121 -14.70 23.27 -33.63
C MET A 121 -15.63 23.95 -34.62
N ARG A 122 -15.07 24.26 -35.79
CA ARG A 122 -15.77 24.57 -37.03
C ARG A 122 -15.40 23.50 -38.07
N GLY A 123 -16.40 22.88 -38.70
CA GLY A 123 -16.17 21.84 -39.70
C GLY A 123 -17.24 21.82 -40.78
N GLU A 124 -16.84 21.55 -42.01
CA GLU A 124 -17.76 21.34 -43.13
C GLU A 124 -18.07 19.85 -43.28
N ILE A 125 -19.35 19.51 -43.40
CA ILE A 125 -19.81 18.14 -43.65
C ILE A 125 -19.57 17.81 -45.12
N SER A 126 -18.63 16.91 -45.41
CA SER A 126 -18.37 16.48 -46.78
C SER A 126 -19.47 15.57 -47.33
N GLU A 127 -19.50 15.41 -48.65
CA GLU A 127 -20.38 14.45 -49.34
C GLU A 127 -20.18 12.99 -48.89
N GLU A 128 -18.98 12.67 -48.42
CA GLU A 128 -18.57 11.34 -47.94
C GLU A 128 -18.75 11.19 -46.43
N SER A 129 -19.17 12.25 -45.73
CA SER A 129 -19.35 12.23 -44.29
C SER A 129 -20.42 11.22 -43.88
N ILE A 130 -20.10 10.40 -42.88
CA ILE A 130 -21.07 9.49 -42.28
C ILE A 130 -22.18 10.21 -41.53
N LEU A 131 -22.00 11.50 -41.21
CA LEU A 131 -22.98 12.31 -40.48
C LEU A 131 -24.15 12.75 -41.37
N LYS A 132 -24.00 12.68 -42.70
CA LYS A 132 -25.03 13.04 -43.66
C LYS A 132 -26.30 12.22 -43.44
N GLY A 133 -27.43 12.91 -43.30
CA GLY A 133 -28.74 12.30 -43.08
C GLY A 133 -29.05 11.91 -41.64
N TYR A 134 -28.07 11.95 -40.72
CA TYR A 134 -28.36 11.87 -39.29
C TYR A 134 -28.95 13.19 -38.79
N THR A 135 -29.83 13.10 -37.81
CA THR A 135 -30.34 14.28 -37.10
C THR A 135 -29.31 14.79 -36.08
N VAL A 136 -29.43 16.06 -35.69
CA VAL A 136 -28.58 16.64 -34.63
C VAL A 136 -28.64 15.80 -33.36
N ALA A 137 -29.83 15.34 -32.95
CA ALA A 137 -29.99 14.50 -31.77
C ALA A 137 -29.32 13.14 -31.91
N GLU A 138 -29.45 12.48 -33.07
CA GLU A 138 -28.81 11.17 -33.29
C GLU A 138 -27.28 11.27 -33.26
N VAL A 139 -26.71 12.34 -33.82
CA VAL A 139 -25.26 12.56 -33.75
C VAL A 139 -24.82 12.77 -32.31
N VAL A 140 -25.51 13.63 -31.56
CA VAL A 140 -25.21 13.88 -30.15
C VAL A 140 -25.32 12.59 -29.32
N GLU A 141 -26.39 11.80 -29.50
CA GLU A 141 -26.60 10.53 -28.79
C GLU A 141 -25.52 9.48 -29.14
N LYS A 142 -25.19 9.30 -30.43
CA LYS A 142 -24.16 8.35 -30.88
C LYS A 142 -22.75 8.73 -30.44
N MET A 143 -22.53 10.02 -30.19
CA MET A 143 -21.29 10.55 -29.62
C MET A 143 -21.32 10.51 -28.08
N ASN A 144 -22.27 9.78 -27.49
CA ASN A 144 -22.57 9.71 -26.07
C ASN A 144 -22.60 11.10 -25.39
N TYR A 145 -23.23 12.07 -26.04
CA TYR A 145 -23.42 13.41 -25.49
C TYR A 145 -22.13 14.20 -25.26
N SER A 146 -20.98 13.73 -25.79
CA SER A 146 -19.66 14.38 -25.63
C SER A 146 -19.49 15.70 -26.38
N ILE A 147 -20.47 16.05 -27.21
CA ILE A 147 -20.49 17.26 -28.05
C ILE A 147 -21.87 17.92 -28.03
N VAL A 148 -21.90 19.21 -28.30
CA VAL A 148 -23.08 20.03 -28.53
C VAL A 148 -22.87 20.76 -29.86
N ILE A 149 -23.74 20.52 -30.83
CA ILE A 149 -23.79 21.30 -32.08
C ILE A 149 -24.72 22.49 -31.82
N PHE A 150 -24.15 23.70 -31.73
CA PHE A 150 -24.90 24.89 -31.33
C PHE A 150 -25.18 25.85 -32.51
N ALA A 151 -24.50 25.69 -33.65
CA ALA A 151 -24.82 26.42 -34.86
C ALA A 151 -24.56 25.62 -36.14
N ILE A 152 -25.38 25.82 -37.16
CA ILE A 152 -25.22 25.25 -38.50
C ILE A 152 -25.34 26.36 -39.53
N ARG A 153 -24.35 26.54 -40.40
CA ARG A 153 -24.45 27.40 -41.57
C ARG A 153 -24.94 26.58 -42.76
N ARG A 154 -26.13 26.93 -43.26
CA ARG A 154 -26.72 26.32 -44.46
C ARG A 154 -27.17 27.41 -45.42
N SER A 155 -26.78 27.27 -46.69
CA SER A 155 -27.12 28.23 -47.75
C SER A 155 -26.76 29.69 -47.40
N GLY A 156 -25.64 29.88 -46.71
CA GLY A 156 -25.12 31.20 -46.33
C GLY A 156 -25.72 31.81 -45.06
N LYS A 157 -26.72 31.17 -44.42
CA LYS A 157 -27.34 31.63 -43.18
C LYS A 157 -26.96 30.76 -41.99
N TRP A 158 -26.76 31.38 -40.83
CA TRP A 158 -26.58 30.66 -39.58
C TRP A 158 -27.94 30.23 -38.99
N LEU A 159 -28.00 28.99 -38.54
CA LEU A 159 -29.09 28.40 -37.78
C LEU A 159 -28.55 28.16 -36.37
N ILE A 160 -28.89 29.06 -35.44
CA ILE A 160 -28.45 29.00 -34.05
C ILE A 160 -29.43 28.14 -33.24
N ILE A 161 -28.90 27.25 -32.40
CA ILE A 161 -29.68 26.21 -31.69
C ILE A 161 -30.50 25.36 -32.67
N PRO A 162 -29.86 24.56 -33.54
CA PRO A 162 -30.58 23.77 -34.54
C PRO A 162 -31.57 22.80 -33.87
N GLU A 163 -32.72 22.58 -34.51
CA GLU A 163 -33.73 21.65 -34.02
C GLU A 163 -33.18 20.22 -33.91
N LYS A 164 -33.63 19.49 -32.89
CA LYS A 164 -33.10 18.15 -32.56
C LYS A 164 -33.28 17.14 -33.70
N ASP A 165 -34.38 17.23 -34.43
CA ASP A 165 -34.77 16.38 -35.56
C ASP A 165 -34.24 16.90 -36.91
N MET A 166 -33.52 18.02 -36.93
CA MET A 166 -32.93 18.56 -38.14
C MET A 166 -31.84 17.61 -38.67
N ALA A 167 -32.03 17.13 -39.91
CA ALA A 167 -31.04 16.31 -40.60
C ALA A 167 -29.86 17.15 -41.13
N LEU A 168 -28.64 16.64 -40.91
CA LEU A 168 -27.40 17.21 -41.43
C LEU A 168 -27.23 16.93 -42.93
N GLN A 169 -26.78 17.92 -43.67
CA GLN A 169 -26.62 17.90 -45.13
C GLN A 169 -25.15 18.10 -45.51
N ALA A 170 -24.76 17.58 -46.68
CA ALA A 170 -23.45 17.87 -47.24
C ALA A 170 -23.34 19.37 -47.56
N GLY A 171 -22.19 19.96 -47.25
CA GLY A 171 -21.92 21.40 -47.35
C GLY A 171 -22.42 22.23 -46.16
N ASP A 172 -23.05 21.61 -45.15
CA ASP A 172 -23.32 22.30 -43.88
C ASP A 172 -22.00 22.61 -43.17
N ILE A 173 -21.86 23.83 -42.64
CA ILE A 173 -20.76 24.17 -41.73
C ILE A 173 -21.30 24.12 -40.31
N ILE A 174 -20.78 23.23 -39.48
CA ILE A 174 -21.20 23.08 -38.09
C ILE A 174 -20.22 23.78 -37.16
N LEU A 175 -20.77 24.47 -36.16
CA LEU A 175 -20.05 24.85 -34.95
C LEU A 175 -20.48 23.94 -33.81
N ALA A 176 -19.50 23.32 -33.18
CA ALA A 176 -19.74 22.42 -32.07
C ALA A 176 -18.75 22.70 -30.94
N SER A 177 -19.24 22.63 -29.71
CA SER A 177 -18.42 22.63 -28.50
C SER A 177 -18.56 21.29 -27.79
N GLY A 178 -17.59 20.91 -26.97
CA GLY A 178 -17.62 19.59 -26.34
C GLY A 178 -16.32 19.17 -25.72
N SER A 179 -16.25 17.92 -25.31
CA SER A 179 -15.02 17.38 -24.75
C SER A 179 -13.94 17.23 -25.82
N SER A 180 -12.67 17.24 -25.40
CA SER A 180 -11.58 17.10 -26.36
C SER A 180 -11.61 15.79 -27.14
N SER A 181 -12.08 14.70 -26.53
CA SER A 181 -12.24 13.42 -27.24
C SER A 181 -13.43 13.47 -28.20
N GLY A 182 -14.56 14.04 -27.78
CA GLY A 182 -15.75 14.23 -28.61
C GLY A 182 -15.47 15.10 -29.83
N ILE A 183 -14.80 16.24 -29.64
CA ILE A 183 -14.40 17.15 -30.72
C ILE A 183 -13.38 16.48 -31.65
N SER A 184 -12.37 15.76 -31.12
CA SER A 184 -11.42 15.02 -31.97
C SER A 184 -12.11 13.95 -32.81
N LEU A 185 -13.09 13.23 -32.25
CA LEU A 185 -13.87 12.26 -33.01
C LEU A 185 -14.75 12.96 -34.05
N LEU A 186 -15.46 14.02 -33.67
CA LEU A 186 -16.34 14.75 -34.59
C LEU A 186 -15.58 15.31 -35.80
N LYS A 187 -14.34 15.79 -35.60
CA LYS A 187 -13.42 16.21 -36.67
C LYS A 187 -13.14 15.09 -37.69
N LEU A 188 -13.06 13.83 -37.24
CA LEU A 188 -12.90 12.69 -38.15
C LEU A 188 -14.19 12.36 -38.89
N LEU A 189 -15.36 12.57 -38.27
CA LEU A 189 -16.65 12.17 -38.83
C LEU A 189 -17.21 13.17 -39.85
N VAL A 190 -16.91 14.46 -39.72
CA VAL A 190 -17.34 15.47 -40.70
C VAL A 190 -16.72 15.25 -42.08
N GLY A 191 -15.55 14.61 -42.17
CA GLY A 191 -14.93 14.16 -43.42
C GLY A 191 -14.55 15.27 -44.43
N GLY A 192 -14.89 16.53 -44.18
CA GLY A 192 -14.54 17.69 -44.99
C GLY A 192 -13.32 18.44 -44.47
N SER A 193 -13.14 19.69 -44.90
CA SER A 193 -12.13 20.57 -44.32
C SER A 193 -12.51 20.94 -42.89
N VAL A 194 -11.69 20.52 -41.94
CA VAL A 194 -11.67 21.07 -40.60
C VAL A 194 -10.72 22.26 -40.64
N GLU A 195 -11.18 23.42 -40.20
CA GLU A 195 -10.31 24.59 -40.11
C GLU A 195 -9.37 24.37 -38.91
N GLU A 196 -8.21 23.75 -39.17
CA GLU A 196 -7.10 23.76 -38.24
C GLU A 196 -6.40 25.12 -38.38
N ILE A 197 -6.57 25.97 -37.37
CA ILE A 197 -5.95 27.30 -37.34
C ILE A 197 -4.43 27.09 -37.28
N SER A 198 -3.77 27.29 -38.41
CA SER A 198 -2.32 27.05 -38.56
C SER A 198 -1.52 27.93 -37.59
N PRO A 199 -0.34 27.46 -37.11
CA PRO A 199 0.60 28.27 -36.32
C PRO A 199 0.81 29.64 -36.96
N PRO A 200 0.88 30.75 -36.20
CA PRO A 200 1.54 31.92 -36.75
C PRO A 200 2.94 31.52 -37.21
N GLU A 201 3.41 32.09 -38.33
CA GLU A 201 4.81 31.94 -38.70
C GLU A 201 5.64 32.48 -37.53
N GLU A 202 6.66 31.72 -37.08
CA GLU A 202 7.56 32.18 -36.02
C GLU A 202 8.31 33.42 -36.54
N GLU A 203 7.83 34.61 -36.17
CA GLU A 203 8.61 35.83 -36.31
C GLU A 203 9.71 35.82 -35.24
N ASP A 204 10.91 36.31 -35.60
CA ASP A 204 12.03 36.47 -34.66
C ASP A 204 11.68 37.58 -33.62
N GLU A 205 10.81 37.25 -32.66
CA GLU A 205 10.46 38.12 -31.53
C GLU A 205 11.52 38.02 -30.41
N ASP A 206 11.76 39.12 -29.70
CA ASP A 206 12.59 39.12 -28.50
C ASP A 206 11.99 38.18 -27.43
N ILE A 207 12.84 37.43 -26.71
CA ILE A 207 12.42 36.44 -25.69
C ILE A 207 11.45 37.05 -24.64
N ASP A 208 11.67 38.31 -24.25
CA ASP A 208 10.80 39.01 -23.30
C ASP A 208 9.40 39.29 -23.88
N HIS A 209 9.29 39.54 -25.19
CA HIS A 209 8.04 39.77 -25.92
C HIS A 209 7.21 38.49 -25.97
N GLN A 210 7.82 37.38 -26.37
CA GLN A 210 7.19 36.06 -26.44
C GLN A 210 6.65 35.62 -25.08
N ILE A 211 7.42 35.80 -23.99
CA ILE A 211 6.98 35.48 -22.63
C ILE A 211 5.77 36.33 -22.22
N ILE A 212 5.74 37.62 -22.57
CA ILE A 212 4.59 38.49 -22.24
C ILE A 212 3.35 38.03 -23.01
N THR A 213 3.48 37.74 -24.29
CA THR A 213 2.39 37.26 -25.16
C THR A 213 1.82 35.93 -24.64
N GLU A 214 2.67 34.95 -24.32
CA GLU A 214 2.23 33.67 -23.73
C GLU A 214 1.46 33.87 -22.42
N ASN A 215 1.91 34.78 -21.55
CA ASN A 215 1.20 35.10 -20.32
C ASN A 215 -0.18 35.71 -20.59
N ILE A 216 -0.32 36.59 -21.60
CA ILE A 216 -1.61 37.17 -21.97
C ILE A 216 -2.56 36.06 -22.45
N VAL A 217 -2.08 35.14 -23.30
CA VAL A 217 -2.88 33.98 -23.72
C VAL A 217 -3.35 33.17 -22.52
N ASP A 218 -2.45 32.83 -21.60
CA ASP A 218 -2.79 32.05 -20.41
C ASP A 218 -3.83 32.76 -19.53
N TYR A 219 -3.76 34.09 -19.40
CA TYR A 219 -4.77 34.86 -18.69
C TYR A 219 -6.12 34.90 -19.42
N LEU A 220 -6.13 35.06 -20.75
CA LEU A 220 -7.36 35.02 -21.55
C LEU A 220 -8.05 33.66 -21.46
N ILE A 221 -7.29 32.56 -21.53
CA ILE A 221 -7.81 31.21 -21.30
C ILE A 221 -8.45 31.13 -19.92
N ALA A 222 -7.73 31.58 -18.89
CA ALA A 222 -8.22 31.51 -17.52
C ALA A 222 -9.48 32.35 -17.31
N LEU A 223 -9.59 33.53 -17.94
CA LEU A 223 -10.78 34.38 -17.89
C LEU A 223 -11.97 33.70 -18.57
N LYS A 224 -11.82 33.29 -19.83
CA LYS A 224 -12.86 32.58 -20.60
C LYS A 224 -13.39 31.39 -19.81
N ASP A 225 -12.48 30.47 -19.46
CA ASP A 225 -12.81 29.23 -18.76
C ASP A 225 -13.49 29.45 -17.41
N THR A 226 -13.04 30.46 -16.67
CA THR A 226 -13.62 30.75 -15.35
C THR A 226 -15.00 31.38 -15.49
N SER A 227 -15.19 32.30 -16.44
CA SER A 227 -16.46 32.97 -16.70
C SER A 227 -17.56 32.00 -17.14
N GLU A 228 -17.24 31.07 -18.06
CA GLU A 228 -18.19 30.03 -18.52
C GLU A 228 -18.65 29.14 -17.36
N VAL A 229 -17.70 28.64 -16.56
CA VAL A 229 -18.02 27.81 -15.39
C VAL A 229 -18.82 28.61 -14.36
N MET A 230 -18.53 29.90 -14.18
CA MET A 230 -19.30 30.75 -13.28
C MET A 230 -20.75 30.90 -13.72
N VAL A 231 -21.01 31.09 -15.02
CA VAL A 231 -22.37 31.19 -15.57
C VAL A 231 -23.15 29.90 -15.29
N ASP A 232 -22.57 28.75 -15.64
CA ASP A 232 -23.20 27.45 -15.39
C ASP A 232 -23.50 27.25 -13.90
N LEU A 233 -22.50 27.45 -13.03
CA LEU A 233 -22.63 27.30 -11.58
C LEU A 233 -23.61 28.30 -10.97
N ALA A 234 -23.72 29.52 -11.50
CA ALA A 234 -24.63 30.53 -10.99
C ALA A 234 -26.09 30.15 -11.26
N TYR A 235 -26.40 29.72 -12.49
CA TYR A 235 -27.70 29.14 -12.78
C TYR A 235 -27.94 27.91 -11.90
N GLY A 236 -26.99 26.97 -11.81
CA GLY A 236 -27.11 25.80 -10.93
C GLY A 236 -27.39 26.16 -9.47
N ALA A 237 -26.72 27.18 -8.94
CA ALA A 237 -26.91 27.64 -7.57
C ALA A 237 -28.34 28.15 -7.34
N VAL A 238 -28.87 28.97 -8.25
CA VAL A 238 -30.24 29.49 -8.17
C VAL A 238 -31.26 28.38 -8.34
N LEU A 239 -31.05 27.51 -9.33
CA LEU A 239 -31.90 26.38 -9.64
C LEU A 239 -32.03 25.45 -8.43
N TYR A 240 -30.92 25.01 -7.83
CA TYR A 240 -30.96 24.08 -6.70
C TYR A 240 -31.03 24.75 -5.32
N ASN A 241 -31.20 26.08 -5.28
CA ASN A 241 -31.12 26.88 -4.06
C ASN A 241 -29.87 26.51 -3.22
N ASN A 242 -28.75 26.29 -3.90
CA ASN A 242 -27.52 25.76 -3.31
C ASN A 242 -26.57 26.90 -2.92
N LYS A 243 -26.59 27.25 -1.63
CA LYS A 243 -25.72 28.30 -1.05
C LYS A 243 -24.24 28.01 -1.21
N GLU A 244 -23.83 26.74 -1.20
CA GLU A 244 -22.43 26.38 -1.37
C GLU A 244 -21.96 26.68 -2.80
N LEU A 245 -22.76 26.33 -3.82
CA LEU A 245 -22.48 26.69 -5.22
C LEU A 245 -22.51 28.21 -5.41
N ALA A 246 -23.46 28.91 -4.78
CA ALA A 246 -23.52 30.36 -4.85
C ALA A 246 -22.26 31.01 -4.25
N GLN A 247 -21.80 30.50 -3.10
CA GLN A 247 -20.57 30.96 -2.46
C GLN A 247 -19.34 30.61 -3.30
N LEU A 248 -19.37 29.50 -4.03
CA LEU A 248 -18.34 29.08 -4.95
C LEU A 248 -18.18 30.10 -6.08
N VAL A 249 -19.28 30.49 -6.74
CA VAL A 249 -19.29 31.53 -7.79
C VAL A 249 -18.73 32.85 -7.25
N SER A 250 -19.16 33.27 -6.04
CA SER A 250 -18.65 34.49 -5.41
C SER A 250 -17.15 34.46 -5.11
N ASN A 251 -16.56 33.29 -4.88
CA ASN A 251 -15.11 33.16 -4.72
C ASN A 251 -14.39 33.13 -6.08
N MET A 252 -15.04 32.63 -7.13
CA MET A 252 -14.50 32.64 -8.49
C MET A 252 -14.44 34.06 -9.06
N GLU A 253 -15.42 34.91 -8.78
CA GLU A 253 -15.40 36.33 -9.20
C GLU A 253 -14.15 37.07 -8.68
N LYS A 254 -13.84 36.96 -7.38
CA LYS A 254 -12.60 37.52 -6.81
C LYS A 254 -11.32 37.01 -7.50
N ARG A 255 -11.36 35.77 -7.99
CA ARG A 255 -10.25 35.19 -8.77
C ARG A 255 -10.20 35.79 -10.17
N VAL A 256 -11.34 35.99 -10.82
CA VAL A 256 -11.46 36.69 -12.10
C VAL A 256 -10.86 38.09 -11.99
N ASP A 257 -11.19 38.88 -10.96
CA ASP A 257 -10.59 40.21 -10.72
C ASP A 257 -9.06 40.16 -10.70
N THR A 258 -8.52 39.15 -10.02
CA THR A 258 -7.08 38.96 -9.90
C THR A 258 -6.45 38.61 -11.24
N ILE A 259 -7.10 37.77 -12.05
CA ILE A 259 -6.63 37.39 -13.38
C ILE A 259 -6.72 38.59 -14.33
N ARG A 260 -7.85 39.31 -14.33
CA ARG A 260 -8.10 40.53 -15.10
C ARG A 260 -7.00 41.56 -14.88
N ASN A 261 -6.72 41.90 -13.61
CA ASN A 261 -5.68 42.87 -13.25
C ASN A 261 -4.29 42.44 -13.76
N LYS A 262 -3.97 41.15 -13.73
CA LYS A 262 -2.70 40.64 -14.28
C LYS A 262 -2.65 40.70 -15.80
N ALA A 263 -3.76 40.39 -16.47
CA ALA A 263 -3.90 40.47 -17.92
C ALA A 263 -3.72 41.92 -18.41
N GLU A 264 -4.38 42.88 -17.77
CA GLU A 264 -4.23 44.31 -18.07
C GLU A 264 -2.78 44.77 -17.92
N ILE A 265 -2.11 44.42 -16.81
CA ILE A 265 -0.70 44.77 -16.61
C ILE A 265 0.18 44.15 -17.70
N ALA A 266 -0.11 42.92 -18.13
CA ALA A 266 0.64 42.26 -19.20
C ALA A 266 0.46 42.99 -20.54
N ILE A 267 -0.78 43.38 -20.88
CA ILE A 267 -1.07 44.19 -22.07
C ILE A 267 -0.38 45.56 -22.01
N LEU A 268 -0.37 46.23 -20.84
CA LEU A 268 0.32 47.51 -20.68
C LEU A 268 1.85 47.38 -20.81
N LYS A 269 2.42 46.24 -20.39
CA LYS A 269 3.84 45.95 -20.63
C LYS A 269 4.12 45.72 -22.11
N LEU A 270 3.23 45.00 -22.80
CA LEU A 270 3.30 44.78 -24.25
C LEU A 270 3.17 46.09 -25.04
N ALA A 271 2.30 47.01 -24.60
CA ALA A 271 2.20 48.35 -25.20
C ALA A 271 3.52 49.17 -25.08
N LYS A 272 4.39 48.82 -24.13
CA LYS A 272 5.67 49.51 -23.91
C LYS A 272 6.75 49.08 -24.90
N SER A 273 6.66 47.89 -25.53
CA SER A 273 7.69 47.35 -26.44
C SER A 273 7.76 48.02 -27.82
N SER A 274 7.00 49.08 -28.09
CA SER A 274 7.11 49.99 -29.26
C SER A 274 6.85 49.41 -30.66
N SER A 275 6.58 48.11 -30.80
CA SER A 275 6.24 47.43 -32.07
C SER A 275 4.74 47.14 -32.27
N GLU A 276 3.91 47.26 -31.24
CA GLU A 276 2.54 46.75 -31.24
C GLU A 276 1.48 47.76 -31.68
N ASP A 277 0.46 47.29 -32.41
CA ASP A 277 -0.69 48.13 -32.78
C ASP A 277 -1.60 48.37 -31.58
N ILE A 278 -1.69 49.63 -31.14
CA ILE A 278 -2.53 50.07 -30.02
C ILE A 278 -3.99 49.67 -30.22
N THR A 279 -4.48 49.67 -31.46
CA THR A 279 -5.88 49.31 -31.77
C THR A 279 -6.14 47.83 -31.49
N SER A 280 -5.16 46.97 -31.79
CA SER A 280 -5.23 45.55 -31.50
C SER A 280 -5.14 45.23 -30.01
N LEU A 281 -4.28 45.94 -29.26
CA LEU A 281 -4.22 45.87 -27.79
C LEU A 281 -5.50 46.36 -27.14
N GLN A 282 -6.15 47.38 -27.71
CA GLN A 282 -7.47 47.84 -27.27
C GLN A 282 -8.53 46.74 -27.46
N GLY A 283 -8.48 45.98 -28.54
CA GLY A 283 -9.35 44.82 -28.78
C GLY A 283 -9.20 43.75 -27.69
N LEU A 284 -7.97 43.44 -27.29
CA LEU A 284 -7.69 42.52 -26.17
C LEU A 284 -8.27 43.02 -24.85
N LEU A 285 -8.05 44.30 -24.53
CA LEU A 285 -8.54 44.90 -23.29
C LEU A 285 -10.08 44.84 -23.20
N ARG A 286 -10.78 45.14 -24.29
CA ARG A 286 -12.24 45.05 -24.35
C ARG A 286 -12.76 43.62 -24.20
N THR A 287 -12.04 42.65 -24.77
CA THR A 287 -12.39 41.24 -24.59
C THR A 287 -12.27 40.84 -23.12
N ILE A 288 -11.21 41.26 -22.44
CA ILE A 288 -10.98 41.02 -21.01
C ILE A 288 -12.09 41.66 -20.16
N GLU A 289 -12.39 42.94 -20.40
CA GLU A 289 -13.44 43.70 -19.70
C GLU A 289 -14.80 43.03 -19.87
N ALA A 290 -15.17 42.67 -21.10
CA ALA A 290 -16.42 41.96 -21.36
C ALA A 290 -16.48 40.59 -20.67
N THR A 291 -15.36 39.86 -20.59
CA THR A 291 -15.30 38.56 -19.90
C THR A 291 -15.46 38.69 -18.39
N GLU A 292 -14.93 39.76 -17.79
CA GLU A 292 -15.14 40.05 -16.37
C GLU A 292 -16.60 40.48 -16.10
N ASN A 293 -17.19 41.31 -16.96
CA ASN A 293 -18.62 41.66 -16.84
C ASN A 293 -19.56 40.44 -16.90
N ILE A 294 -19.23 39.41 -17.69
CA ILE A 294 -19.94 38.12 -17.68
C ILE A 294 -19.84 37.45 -16.30
N SER A 295 -18.64 37.48 -15.72
CA SER A 295 -18.35 36.88 -14.40
C SER A 295 -19.07 37.63 -13.27
N ASP A 296 -19.14 38.96 -13.33
CA ASP A 296 -19.87 39.80 -12.40
C ASP A 296 -21.38 39.53 -12.46
N SER A 297 -21.92 39.40 -13.67
CA SER A 297 -23.32 39.05 -13.91
C SER A 297 -23.64 37.65 -13.37
N ALA A 298 -22.75 36.67 -13.57
CA ALA A 298 -22.89 35.34 -12.96
C ALA A 298 -22.85 35.40 -11.42
N ASN A 299 -21.98 36.23 -10.84
CA ASN A 299 -21.95 36.46 -9.39
C ASN A 299 -23.24 37.13 -8.88
N GLN A 300 -23.84 38.03 -9.66
CA GLN A 300 -25.15 38.64 -9.33
C GLN A 300 -26.26 37.60 -9.31
N ILE A 301 -26.29 36.67 -10.26
CA ILE A 301 -27.22 35.53 -10.26
C ILE A 301 -27.01 34.69 -8.99
N ALA A 302 -25.77 34.33 -8.66
CA ALA A 302 -25.46 33.56 -7.44
C ALA A 302 -25.87 34.28 -6.14
N LYS A 303 -25.71 35.61 -6.08
CA LYS A 303 -26.08 36.43 -4.90
C LYS A 303 -27.57 36.37 -4.56
N ILE A 304 -28.45 36.04 -5.50
CA ILE A 304 -29.89 35.79 -5.23
C ILE A 304 -30.05 34.76 -4.10
N VAL A 305 -29.24 33.70 -4.15
CA VAL A 305 -29.26 32.60 -3.16
C VAL A 305 -28.59 33.02 -1.84
N LEU A 306 -27.48 33.76 -1.91
CA LEU A 306 -26.73 34.21 -0.72
C LEU A 306 -27.49 35.26 0.10
N THR A 307 -28.34 36.05 -0.55
CA THR A 307 -29.16 37.08 0.11
C THR A 307 -30.43 36.52 0.75
N GLU A 308 -30.63 35.20 0.70
CA GLU A 308 -31.78 34.49 1.28
C GLU A 308 -33.15 35.03 0.80
N ILE A 309 -33.20 35.59 -0.41
CA ILE A 309 -34.45 35.96 -1.05
C ILE A 309 -35.24 34.66 -1.32
N PRO A 310 -36.53 34.57 -0.95
CA PRO A 310 -37.32 33.37 -1.20
C PRO A 310 -37.31 33.00 -2.70
N SER A 311 -36.92 31.77 -3.02
CA SER A 311 -36.97 31.28 -4.40
C SER A 311 -38.41 31.21 -4.90
N HIS A 312 -38.63 31.63 -6.15
CA HIS A 312 -39.95 31.57 -6.78
C HIS A 312 -40.15 30.20 -7.46
N PRO A 313 -41.33 29.55 -7.34
CA PRO A 313 -41.59 28.22 -7.93
C PRO A 313 -41.33 28.11 -9.44
N ILE A 314 -41.42 29.23 -10.17
CA ILE A 314 -41.07 29.28 -11.59
C ILE A 314 -39.63 28.85 -11.85
N ILE A 315 -38.70 29.18 -10.94
CA ILE A 315 -37.30 28.76 -11.05
C ILE A 315 -37.24 27.23 -11.11
N GLU A 316 -37.97 26.54 -10.24
CA GLU A 316 -38.05 25.06 -10.25
C GLU A 316 -38.64 24.51 -11.55
N LEU A 317 -39.64 25.18 -12.13
CA LEU A 317 -40.20 24.78 -13.42
C LEU A 317 -39.20 24.96 -14.57
N VAL A 318 -38.37 25.99 -14.53
CA VAL A 318 -37.26 26.17 -15.48
C VAL A 318 -36.21 25.06 -15.33
N ILE A 319 -35.96 24.55 -14.10
CA ILE A 319 -35.10 23.37 -13.86
C ILE A 319 -35.64 22.16 -14.61
N GLY A 320 -36.93 21.87 -14.44
CA GLY A 320 -37.58 20.66 -14.96
C GLY A 320 -37.45 20.50 -16.48
N GLU A 321 -37.29 21.58 -17.22
CA GLU A 321 -37.23 21.56 -18.68
C GLU A 321 -35.87 21.95 -19.29
N SER A 322 -34.86 22.25 -18.47
CA SER A 322 -33.54 22.61 -19.01
C SER A 322 -32.78 21.39 -19.54
N ALA A 323 -32.09 21.56 -20.67
CA ALA A 323 -31.36 20.49 -21.34
C ALA A 323 -30.14 20.01 -20.54
N GLU A 324 -29.44 20.94 -19.88
CA GLU A 324 -28.32 20.66 -19.00
C GLU A 324 -28.72 20.75 -17.53
N SER A 325 -28.06 19.96 -16.68
CA SER A 325 -28.29 19.97 -15.24
C SER A 325 -26.96 19.81 -14.51
N ILE A 326 -26.81 20.56 -13.41
CA ILE A 326 -25.65 20.41 -12.51
C ILE A 326 -25.96 19.33 -11.48
N PHE A 327 -24.99 18.47 -11.23
CA PHE A 327 -25.07 17.39 -10.26
C PHE A 327 -23.87 17.44 -9.33
N GLU A 328 -24.12 17.03 -8.09
CA GLU A 328 -23.11 16.88 -7.06
C GLU A 328 -23.07 15.42 -6.62
N LYS A 329 -21.88 14.81 -6.59
CA LYS A 329 -21.68 13.44 -6.12
C LYS A 329 -20.49 13.36 -5.17
N VAL A 330 -20.72 12.74 -4.02
CA VAL A 330 -19.64 12.32 -3.11
C VAL A 330 -19.02 11.04 -3.65
N VAL A 331 -17.71 11.01 -3.80
CA VAL A 331 -16.97 9.86 -4.31
C VAL A 331 -16.72 8.89 -3.16
N GLU A 332 -17.43 7.79 -3.16
CA GLU A 332 -17.24 6.70 -2.21
C GLU A 332 -16.01 5.84 -2.57
N GLU A 333 -15.51 5.03 -1.63
CA GLU A 333 -14.36 4.13 -1.88
C GLU A 333 -14.67 3.05 -2.94
N SER A 334 -15.93 2.66 -3.02
CA SER A 334 -16.46 1.72 -4.01
C SER A 334 -16.53 2.33 -5.41
N SER A 335 -16.59 3.67 -5.52
CA SER A 335 -16.85 4.38 -6.77
C SER A 335 -15.84 4.07 -7.88
N LEU A 336 -16.33 3.97 -9.13
CA LEU A 336 -15.51 3.82 -10.33
C LEU A 336 -14.59 5.02 -10.60
N LEU A 337 -14.88 6.16 -9.96
CA LEU A 337 -14.13 7.39 -10.12
C LEU A 337 -12.80 7.38 -9.34
N VAL A 338 -12.67 6.55 -8.31
CA VAL A 338 -11.46 6.54 -7.45
C VAL A 338 -10.22 6.22 -8.29
N GLY A 339 -9.24 7.12 -8.25
CA GLY A 339 -7.98 7.01 -8.98
C GLY A 339 -8.04 7.39 -10.46
N LYS A 340 -9.24 7.64 -11.02
CA LYS A 340 -9.42 8.17 -12.39
C LYS A 340 -9.03 9.65 -12.43
N THR A 341 -8.65 10.13 -13.61
CA THR A 341 -8.35 11.56 -13.80
C THR A 341 -9.54 12.30 -14.39
N VAL A 342 -9.68 13.59 -14.01
CA VAL A 342 -10.84 14.43 -14.35
C VAL A 342 -11.08 14.56 -15.87
N PRO A 343 -10.04 14.71 -16.72
CA PRO A 343 -10.18 14.87 -18.17
C PRO A 343 -9.23 13.95 -18.99
N ALA A 344 -8.86 12.77 -18.48
CA ALA A 344 -8.15 11.75 -19.28
C ALA A 344 -8.48 10.32 -18.82
N GLY A 345 -9.19 9.56 -19.67
CA GLY A 345 -9.43 8.14 -19.47
C GLY A 345 -10.88 7.80 -19.15
N ASN A 346 -11.74 8.09 -20.14
CA ASN A 346 -13.01 7.46 -20.44
C ASN A 346 -14.21 7.74 -19.54
N TYR A 347 -14.20 7.51 -18.24
CA TYR A 347 -15.50 7.23 -17.60
C TYR A 347 -16.52 8.39 -17.51
N LEU A 348 -16.10 9.66 -17.29
CA LEU A 348 -17.05 10.80 -17.30
C LEU A 348 -17.21 11.41 -18.70
N ASP A 349 -16.10 11.42 -19.44
CA ASP A 349 -16.02 11.92 -20.81
C ASP A 349 -16.87 11.09 -21.79
N GLU A 350 -16.99 9.78 -21.53
CA GLU A 350 -17.87 8.84 -22.24
C GLU A 350 -19.35 9.17 -22.11
N PHE A 351 -19.77 10.01 -21.15
CA PHE A 351 -21.16 10.46 -21.01
C PHE A 351 -21.28 11.96 -21.34
N GLY A 352 -20.23 12.60 -21.87
CA GLY A 352 -20.23 14.06 -22.09
C GLY A 352 -20.36 14.89 -20.82
N ILE A 353 -20.02 14.30 -19.67
CA ILE A 353 -20.12 14.97 -18.38
C ILE A 353 -18.87 15.81 -18.14
N ARG A 354 -19.07 17.13 -18.01
CA ARG A 354 -18.01 18.11 -17.72
C ARG A 354 -17.88 18.31 -16.22
N VAL A 355 -16.71 18.04 -15.67
CA VAL A 355 -16.42 18.31 -14.25
C VAL A 355 -16.10 19.80 -14.07
N LEU A 356 -16.95 20.49 -13.31
CA LEU A 356 -16.81 21.91 -13.01
C LEU A 356 -15.85 22.12 -11.83
N ALA A 357 -15.98 21.31 -10.77
CA ALA A 357 -15.16 21.44 -9.58
C ALA A 357 -15.00 20.13 -8.79
N ILE A 358 -13.91 20.03 -8.03
CA ILE A 358 -13.72 19.02 -6.99
C ILE A 358 -13.55 19.72 -5.64
N LYS A 359 -14.40 19.38 -4.68
CA LYS A 359 -14.30 19.80 -3.29
C LYS A 359 -13.50 18.77 -2.49
N ARG A 360 -12.54 19.25 -1.69
CA ARG A 360 -11.78 18.48 -0.70
C ARG A 360 -11.73 19.23 0.63
N LYS A 361 -11.22 18.58 1.68
CA LYS A 361 -10.98 19.20 3.00
C LYS A 361 -10.16 20.51 2.94
N GLY A 362 -9.35 20.72 1.91
CA GLY A 362 -8.53 21.94 1.71
C GLY A 362 -9.15 23.03 0.84
N GLY A 363 -10.39 22.87 0.36
CA GLY A 363 -11.07 23.83 -0.51
C GLY A 363 -11.54 23.24 -1.84
N HIS A 364 -11.89 24.12 -2.78
CA HIS A 364 -12.42 23.77 -4.10
C HIS A 364 -11.33 23.86 -5.17
N TYR A 365 -11.24 22.83 -6.01
CA TYR A 365 -10.39 22.76 -7.20
C TYR A 365 -11.25 22.95 -8.44
N PHE A 366 -11.17 24.13 -9.05
CA PHE A 366 -11.93 24.52 -10.24
C PHE A 366 -11.32 23.93 -11.52
N LYS A 367 -12.18 23.59 -12.50
CA LYS A 367 -11.83 23.01 -13.81
C LYS A 367 -10.56 22.16 -13.72
N PRO A 368 -10.62 21.03 -12.98
CA PRO A 368 -9.41 20.35 -12.54
C PRO A 368 -8.56 19.92 -13.74
N ARG A 369 -7.24 20.14 -13.65
CA ARG A 369 -6.29 19.81 -14.74
C ARG A 369 -6.37 18.35 -15.17
N ARG A 370 -5.90 18.05 -16.38
CA ARG A 370 -5.90 16.70 -16.99
C ARG A 370 -5.37 15.57 -16.12
N ARG A 371 -4.42 15.87 -15.24
CA ARG A 371 -3.75 14.90 -14.37
C ARG A 371 -4.34 14.84 -12.96
N THR A 372 -5.39 15.61 -12.69
CA THR A 372 -6.02 15.64 -11.36
C THR A 372 -6.71 14.31 -11.14
N LYS A 373 -6.20 13.53 -10.19
CA LYS A 373 -6.82 12.27 -9.78
C LYS A 373 -7.94 12.53 -8.80
N ILE A 374 -9.09 11.90 -9.04
CA ILE A 374 -10.22 11.82 -8.12
C ILE A 374 -9.87 10.85 -7.00
N ARG A 375 -10.24 11.20 -5.77
CA ARG A 375 -9.99 10.42 -4.54
C ARG A 375 -11.30 10.09 -3.84
N ALA A 376 -11.31 9.03 -3.07
CA ALA A 376 -12.42 8.76 -2.15
C ALA A 376 -12.56 9.94 -1.16
N GLY A 377 -13.81 10.34 -0.89
CA GLY A 377 -14.16 11.51 -0.11
C GLY A 377 -14.12 12.85 -0.86
N ASP A 378 -13.72 12.86 -2.14
CA ASP A 378 -13.91 14.04 -2.98
C ASP A 378 -15.40 14.27 -3.23
N THR A 379 -15.84 15.51 -3.33
CA THR A 379 -17.17 15.84 -3.87
C THR A 379 -17.00 16.46 -5.24
N ILE A 380 -17.56 15.84 -6.26
CA ILE A 380 -17.44 16.27 -7.65
C ILE A 380 -18.71 16.99 -8.04
N ILE A 381 -18.54 18.20 -8.56
CA ILE A 381 -19.61 18.99 -9.17
C ILE A 381 -19.39 18.90 -10.68
N PHE A 382 -20.41 18.43 -11.39
CA PHE A 382 -20.35 18.24 -12.84
C PHE A 382 -21.65 18.70 -13.53
N THR A 383 -21.53 19.06 -14.80
CA THR A 383 -22.65 19.43 -15.67
C THR A 383 -22.67 18.52 -16.89
N GLY A 384 -23.85 18.31 -17.44
CA GLY A 384 -24.05 17.57 -18.68
C GLY A 384 -25.53 17.51 -19.03
N LEU A 385 -25.81 16.92 -20.19
CA LEU A 385 -27.19 16.62 -20.58
C LEU A 385 -27.83 15.70 -19.54
N ARG A 386 -29.08 16.00 -19.18
CA ARG A 386 -29.78 15.29 -18.09
C ARG A 386 -29.74 13.77 -18.26
N ASP A 387 -30.09 13.29 -19.45
CA ASP A 387 -30.15 11.86 -19.75
C ASP A 387 -28.78 11.19 -19.57
N ALA A 388 -27.70 11.90 -19.92
CA ALA A 388 -26.34 11.41 -19.77
C ALA A 388 -25.92 11.32 -18.29
N CYS A 389 -26.27 12.32 -17.48
CA CYS A 389 -26.01 12.29 -16.04
C CYS A 389 -26.80 11.19 -15.33
N THR A 390 -28.06 10.96 -15.72
CA THR A 390 -28.87 9.86 -15.17
C THR A 390 -28.30 8.49 -15.56
N ALA A 391 -27.87 8.31 -16.82
CA ALA A 391 -27.22 7.09 -17.26
C ALA A 391 -25.91 6.81 -16.51
N PHE A 392 -25.11 7.86 -16.28
CA PHE A 392 -23.89 7.79 -15.48
C PHE A 392 -24.16 7.37 -14.03
N GLN A 393 -25.14 7.99 -13.37
CA GLN A 393 -25.52 7.67 -11.99
C GLN A 393 -25.91 6.20 -11.86
N LYS A 394 -26.78 5.71 -12.75
CA LYS A 394 -27.19 4.31 -12.77
C LYS A 394 -26.02 3.34 -12.97
N ARG A 395 -25.11 3.65 -13.91
CA ARG A 395 -23.93 2.81 -14.18
C ARG A 395 -22.98 2.75 -12.99
N GLU A 396 -22.88 3.85 -12.25
CA GLU A 396 -22.05 3.91 -11.05
C GLU A 396 -22.64 3.08 -9.90
N GLU A 397 -23.96 3.14 -9.70
CA GLU A 397 -24.69 2.29 -8.74
C GLU A 397 -24.50 0.80 -9.07
N GLU A 398 -24.71 0.39 -10.31
CA GLU A 398 -24.52 -1.00 -10.77
C GLU A 398 -23.08 -1.50 -10.51
N ALA A 399 -22.08 -0.65 -10.72
CA ALA A 399 -20.69 -1.01 -10.53
C ALA A 399 -20.27 -1.08 -9.06
N VAL A 400 -20.87 -0.24 -8.20
CA VAL A 400 -20.71 -0.33 -6.75
C VAL A 400 -21.27 -1.67 -6.26
N GLU A 401 -22.47 -2.05 -6.68
CA GLU A 401 -23.06 -3.35 -6.35
C GLU A 401 -22.19 -4.53 -6.82
N GLU A 402 -21.63 -4.47 -8.03
CA GLU A 402 -20.73 -5.53 -8.55
C GLU A 402 -19.45 -5.66 -7.70
N LYS A 403 -18.90 -4.53 -7.25
CA LYS A 403 -17.66 -4.48 -6.46
C LYS A 403 -17.90 -4.97 -5.03
N GLU A 404 -19.03 -4.60 -4.42
CA GLU A 404 -19.47 -5.11 -3.12
C GLU A 404 -19.74 -6.62 -3.18
N ALA A 405 -20.41 -7.10 -4.23
CA ALA A 405 -20.64 -8.52 -4.43
C ALA A 405 -19.32 -9.31 -4.58
N LYS A 406 -18.31 -8.76 -5.29
CA LYS A 406 -16.97 -9.35 -5.36
C LYS A 406 -16.25 -9.35 -4.02
N LEU A 407 -16.39 -8.28 -3.23
CA LEU A 407 -15.81 -8.19 -1.90
C LEU A 407 -16.42 -9.25 -0.97
N GLU A 408 -17.74 -9.38 -0.98
CA GLU A 408 -18.48 -10.36 -0.19
C GLU A 408 -18.13 -11.79 -0.61
N ALA A 409 -18.02 -12.05 -1.91
CA ALA A 409 -17.53 -13.32 -2.43
C ALA A 409 -16.10 -13.63 -1.97
N THR A 410 -15.22 -12.62 -1.90
CA THR A 410 -13.85 -12.75 -1.40
C THR A 410 -13.83 -13.06 0.10
N LYS A 411 -14.66 -12.39 0.90
CA LYS A 411 -14.80 -12.67 2.34
C LYS A 411 -15.28 -14.09 2.58
N LYS A 412 -16.31 -14.53 1.85
CA LYS A 412 -16.83 -15.90 1.95
C LYS A 412 -15.81 -16.96 1.50
N ALA A 413 -15.04 -16.68 0.46
CA ALA A 413 -13.95 -17.56 0.03
C ALA A 413 -12.82 -17.60 1.07
N ALA A 414 -12.49 -16.47 1.70
CA ALA A 414 -11.53 -16.40 2.80
C ALA A 414 -11.97 -17.27 3.97
N GLU A 415 -13.23 -17.17 4.40
CA GLU A 415 -13.81 -18.01 5.46
C GLU A 415 -13.66 -19.52 5.18
N GLN A 416 -13.80 -19.94 3.92
CA GLN A 416 -13.66 -21.35 3.52
C GLN A 416 -12.21 -21.85 3.58
N VAL A 417 -11.21 -20.98 3.36
CA VAL A 417 -9.80 -21.36 3.37
C VAL A 417 -9.14 -21.17 4.75
N VAL A 418 -9.83 -20.53 5.70
CA VAL A 418 -9.33 -20.24 7.06
C VAL A 418 -8.69 -21.48 7.69
N ASP A 419 -9.44 -22.59 7.80
CA ASP A 419 -8.96 -23.77 8.51
C ASP A 419 -7.71 -24.37 7.87
N LYS A 420 -7.67 -24.46 6.53
CA LYS A 420 -6.53 -25.02 5.79
C LYS A 420 -5.28 -24.14 5.93
N VAL A 421 -5.40 -22.84 5.70
CA VAL A 421 -4.25 -21.92 5.76
C VAL A 421 -3.73 -21.81 7.19
N ILE A 422 -4.62 -21.79 8.19
CA ILE A 422 -4.21 -21.75 9.60
C ILE A 422 -3.45 -23.01 9.99
N THR A 423 -3.87 -24.19 9.53
CA THR A 423 -3.10 -25.41 9.83
C THR A 423 -1.66 -25.33 9.32
N GLU A 424 -1.44 -24.80 8.11
CA GLU A 424 -0.09 -24.60 7.56
C GLU A 424 0.71 -23.56 8.35
N VAL A 425 0.11 -22.39 8.64
CA VAL A 425 0.76 -21.30 9.40
C VAL A 425 1.13 -21.75 10.82
N VAL A 426 0.25 -22.50 11.48
CA VAL A 426 0.48 -23.01 12.84
C VAL A 426 1.59 -24.05 12.84
N GLU A 427 1.65 -24.97 11.87
CA GLU A 427 2.76 -25.92 11.80
C GLU A 427 4.11 -25.22 11.59
N GLU A 428 4.19 -24.26 10.68
CA GLU A 428 5.42 -23.47 10.47
C GLU A 428 5.83 -22.70 11.74
N ALA A 429 4.88 -22.03 12.39
CA ALA A 429 5.15 -21.23 13.58
C ALA A 429 5.57 -22.10 14.78
N THR A 430 4.86 -23.20 15.03
CA THR A 430 5.14 -24.08 16.17
C THR A 430 6.48 -24.80 16.03
N ASP A 431 6.86 -25.21 14.81
CA ASP A 431 8.16 -25.83 14.56
C ASP A 431 9.33 -24.88 14.78
N ALA A 432 9.20 -23.64 14.28
CA ALA A 432 10.22 -22.62 14.48
C ALA A 432 10.40 -22.29 15.98
N VAL A 433 9.29 -22.03 16.69
CA VAL A 433 9.31 -21.64 18.11
C VAL A 433 9.79 -22.78 19.00
N ALA A 434 9.28 -24.01 18.80
CA ALA A 434 9.68 -25.15 19.61
C ALA A 434 11.19 -25.41 19.52
N LYS A 435 11.77 -25.35 18.31
CA LYS A 435 13.20 -25.57 18.10
C LYS A 435 14.06 -24.51 18.78
N GLU A 436 13.68 -23.23 18.68
CA GLU A 436 14.46 -22.14 19.26
C GLU A 436 14.39 -22.14 20.80
N VAL A 437 13.19 -22.28 21.35
CA VAL A 437 12.94 -22.26 22.80
C VAL A 437 13.58 -23.48 23.48
N SER A 438 13.50 -24.66 22.87
CA SER A 438 14.09 -25.89 23.43
C SER A 438 15.61 -25.82 23.46
N LYS A 439 16.23 -25.23 22.42
CA LYS A 439 17.68 -25.00 22.38
C LYS A 439 18.12 -24.04 23.48
N LYS A 440 17.40 -22.94 23.70
CA LYS A 440 17.70 -21.98 24.78
C LYS A 440 17.61 -22.66 26.15
N ALA A 441 16.55 -23.43 26.40
CA ALA A 441 16.37 -24.16 27.66
C ALA A 441 17.49 -25.19 27.90
N ALA A 442 17.88 -25.95 26.86
CA ALA A 442 18.93 -26.96 26.97
C ALA A 442 20.30 -26.34 27.31
N VAL A 443 20.66 -25.22 26.67
CA VAL A 443 21.93 -24.51 26.92
C VAL A 443 21.98 -23.92 28.35
N GLU A 444 20.85 -23.49 28.91
CA GLU A 444 20.79 -22.96 30.28
C GLU A 444 20.96 -24.07 31.35
N ILE A 445 20.40 -25.26 31.09
CA ILE A 445 20.25 -26.32 32.10
C ILE A 445 21.39 -27.34 32.05
N ALA A 446 21.80 -27.79 30.86
CA ALA A 446 22.74 -28.91 30.70
C ALA A 446 24.11 -28.67 31.38
N PRO A 447 24.74 -27.48 31.31
CA PRO A 447 26.03 -27.25 31.97
C PRO A 447 25.94 -27.40 33.50
N LYS A 448 24.87 -26.86 34.11
CA LYS A 448 24.61 -26.93 35.56
C LYS A 448 24.32 -28.34 36.05
N VAL A 449 23.78 -29.20 35.19
CA VAL A 449 23.55 -30.61 35.48
C VAL A 449 24.87 -31.37 35.39
N ILE A 450 25.67 -31.09 34.37
CA ILE A 450 26.96 -31.74 34.17
C ILE A 450 27.93 -31.47 35.29
N GLU A 451 28.04 -30.23 35.76
CA GLU A 451 28.90 -29.90 36.90
C GLU A 451 28.57 -30.78 38.11
N ARG A 452 27.28 -30.85 38.48
CA ARG A 452 26.79 -31.64 39.61
C ARG A 452 26.95 -33.16 39.43
N VAL A 453 26.69 -33.66 38.23
CA VAL A 453 26.83 -35.10 37.91
C VAL A 453 28.30 -35.49 37.89
N SER A 454 29.15 -34.63 37.32
CA SER A 454 30.58 -34.86 37.20
C SER A 454 31.25 -35.02 38.55
N GLU A 455 30.99 -34.12 39.51
CA GLU A 455 31.57 -34.22 40.85
C GLU A 455 31.21 -35.55 41.54
N LYS A 456 29.92 -35.93 41.50
CA LYS A 456 29.42 -37.14 42.17
C LYS A 456 29.91 -38.42 41.51
N VAL A 457 29.85 -38.48 40.18
CA VAL A 457 30.26 -39.67 39.41
C VAL A 457 31.77 -39.85 39.49
N THR A 458 32.55 -38.76 39.39
CA THR A 458 34.02 -38.83 39.45
C THR A 458 34.51 -39.48 40.75
N GLN A 459 34.02 -39.01 41.92
CA GLN A 459 34.47 -39.56 43.20
C GLN A 459 34.12 -41.04 43.39
N LYS A 460 32.91 -41.44 43.00
CA LYS A 460 32.44 -42.82 43.13
C LYS A 460 33.16 -43.76 42.15
N THR A 461 33.44 -43.29 40.94
CA THR A 461 34.08 -44.10 39.90
C THR A 461 35.58 -44.27 40.14
N ILE A 462 36.28 -43.23 40.62
CA ILE A 462 37.70 -43.32 40.97
C ILE A 462 37.94 -44.35 42.07
N THR A 463 37.14 -44.32 43.14
CA THR A 463 37.29 -45.23 44.28
C THR A 463 37.02 -46.70 43.88
N LYS A 464 36.01 -46.93 43.04
CA LYS A 464 35.71 -48.25 42.49
C LYS A 464 36.80 -48.73 41.53
N ALA A 465 37.27 -47.89 40.61
CA ALA A 465 38.33 -48.25 39.67
C ALA A 465 39.66 -48.54 40.38
N ALA A 466 40.06 -47.72 41.36
CA ALA A 466 41.30 -47.90 42.11
C ALA A 466 41.33 -49.20 42.92
N SER A 467 40.21 -49.57 43.55
CA SER A 467 40.08 -50.83 44.30
C SER A 467 40.10 -52.05 43.38
N GLU A 468 39.31 -52.06 42.31
CA GLU A 468 39.27 -53.17 41.35
C GLU A 468 40.61 -53.37 40.61
N VAL A 469 41.27 -52.28 40.23
CA VAL A 469 42.59 -52.34 39.58
C VAL A 469 43.65 -52.86 40.54
N THR A 470 43.63 -52.40 41.80
CA THR A 470 44.56 -52.90 42.82
C THR A 470 44.38 -54.40 42.99
N GLU A 471 43.16 -54.91 43.12
CA GLU A 471 42.94 -56.35 43.28
C GLU A 471 43.42 -57.16 42.07
N LYS A 472 43.10 -56.74 40.85
CA LYS A 472 43.50 -57.47 39.63
C LYS A 472 45.01 -57.45 39.39
N VAL A 473 45.65 -56.28 39.53
CA VAL A 473 47.09 -56.14 39.26
C VAL A 473 47.93 -56.82 40.34
N THR A 474 47.48 -56.78 41.60
CA THR A 474 48.17 -57.46 42.71
C THR A 474 48.13 -58.98 42.51
N GLU A 475 47.00 -59.57 42.15
CA GLU A 475 46.93 -61.00 41.83
C GLU A 475 47.84 -61.39 40.66
N GLU A 476 47.87 -60.60 39.58
CA GLU A 476 48.73 -60.88 38.42
C GLU A 476 50.23 -60.77 38.76
N MET A 477 50.63 -59.72 39.47
CA MET A 477 52.04 -59.50 39.81
C MET A 477 52.55 -60.51 40.82
N VAL A 478 51.76 -60.84 41.85
CA VAL A 478 52.15 -61.87 42.84
C VAL A 478 52.36 -63.22 42.16
N LYS A 479 51.46 -63.63 41.26
CA LYS A 479 51.62 -64.89 40.49
C LYS A 479 52.86 -64.87 39.59
N LYS A 480 53.19 -63.73 39.00
CA LYS A 480 54.37 -63.60 38.12
C LYS A 480 55.67 -63.65 38.93
N LEU A 481 55.71 -62.94 40.05
CA LEU A 481 56.86 -62.92 40.96
C LEU A 481 57.09 -64.26 41.65
N ALA A 482 56.05 -64.94 42.09
CA ALA A 482 56.17 -66.29 42.65
C ALA A 482 56.89 -67.24 41.68
N LYS A 483 56.54 -67.18 40.38
CA LYS A 483 57.20 -67.98 39.32
C LYS A 483 58.64 -67.56 39.05
N GLU A 484 58.92 -66.26 39.09
CA GLU A 484 60.23 -65.69 38.78
C GLU A 484 61.23 -65.94 39.91
N VAL A 485 60.84 -65.65 41.15
CA VAL A 485 61.63 -65.93 42.36
C VAL A 485 61.86 -67.43 42.51
N ALA A 486 60.83 -68.27 42.34
CA ALA A 486 61.02 -69.73 42.39
C ALA A 486 61.99 -70.23 41.32
N LYS A 487 62.05 -69.61 40.15
CA LYS A 487 63.00 -69.98 39.09
C LYS A 487 64.43 -69.54 39.44
N GLU A 488 64.60 -68.30 39.86
CA GLU A 488 65.91 -67.71 40.20
C GLU A 488 66.55 -68.40 41.40
N THR A 489 65.76 -68.73 42.44
CA THR A 489 66.23 -69.47 43.62
C THR A 489 66.61 -70.92 43.29
N ILE A 490 65.91 -71.59 42.37
CA ILE A 490 66.27 -72.94 41.92
C ILE A 490 67.57 -72.94 41.09
N GLU A 491 67.90 -71.84 40.41
CA GLU A 491 69.13 -71.68 39.64
C GLU A 491 70.34 -71.34 40.53
N SER A 492 70.12 -70.75 41.72
CA SER A 492 71.20 -70.38 42.66
C SER A 492 71.57 -71.45 43.69
N VAL A 493 70.88 -72.60 43.72
CA VAL A 493 71.15 -73.68 44.69
C VAL A 493 72.12 -74.71 44.08
N GLU A 494 73.20 -75.04 44.80
CA GLU A 494 74.19 -76.03 44.35
C GLU A 494 73.57 -77.43 44.15
N PRO A 495 74.01 -78.22 43.14
CA PRO A 495 73.34 -79.46 42.73
C PRO A 495 73.25 -80.57 43.79
N GLU A 496 74.08 -80.53 44.85
CA GLU A 496 74.12 -81.60 45.86
C GLU A 496 72.99 -81.57 46.89
N GLN A 497 72.21 -80.48 46.97
CA GLN A 497 71.04 -80.39 47.88
C GLN A 497 69.68 -80.69 47.20
N LEU A 498 69.66 -81.03 45.92
CA LEU A 498 68.44 -81.31 45.14
C LEU A 498 68.23 -82.83 44.94
N ARG A 499 68.12 -83.62 46.02
CA ARG A 499 67.67 -85.03 45.92
C ARG A 499 66.14 -85.21 45.99
N ALA A 500 65.39 -84.14 46.23
CA ALA A 500 63.93 -84.12 46.11
C ALA A 500 63.46 -83.45 44.80
N ASN A 501 62.33 -83.95 44.28
CA ASN A 501 61.74 -83.64 42.98
C ASN A 501 61.68 -82.12 42.71
N LYS A 502 62.43 -81.62 41.72
CA LYS A 502 62.55 -80.18 41.36
C LYS A 502 61.20 -79.47 41.18
N LYS A 503 60.15 -80.24 40.89
CA LYS A 503 58.77 -79.77 40.68
C LYS A 503 58.01 -79.51 42.00
N GLU A 504 58.27 -80.28 43.06
CA GLU A 504 57.61 -80.11 44.37
C GLU A 504 58.23 -78.94 45.15
N VAL A 505 59.56 -78.81 45.13
CA VAL A 505 60.28 -77.66 45.70
C VAL A 505 59.83 -76.37 45.04
N LYS A 506 59.72 -76.36 43.70
CA LYS A 506 59.21 -75.21 42.94
C LYS A 506 57.80 -74.81 43.37
N LYS A 507 56.90 -75.78 43.54
CA LYS A 507 55.51 -75.52 43.92
C LYS A 507 55.40 -75.00 45.36
N ALA A 508 56.14 -75.59 46.31
CA ALA A 508 56.17 -75.13 47.69
C ALA A 508 56.77 -73.71 47.81
N LEU A 509 57.79 -73.38 47.02
CA LEU A 509 58.34 -72.03 46.92
C LEU A 509 57.34 -71.05 46.31
N GLU A 510 56.67 -71.42 45.22
CA GLU A 510 55.60 -70.61 44.62
C GLU A 510 54.49 -70.31 45.64
N ASP A 511 54.00 -71.32 46.38
CA ASP A 511 52.94 -71.18 47.39
C ASP A 511 53.39 -70.31 48.59
N ALA A 512 54.64 -70.46 49.04
CA ALA A 512 55.19 -69.68 50.16
C ALA A 512 55.45 -68.21 49.80
N VAL A 513 56.03 -67.96 48.61
CA VAL A 513 56.24 -66.61 48.08
C VAL A 513 54.90 -65.94 47.82
N GLU A 514 53.91 -66.66 47.30
CA GLU A 514 52.55 -66.16 47.09
C GLU A 514 51.87 -65.80 48.43
N ALA A 515 52.01 -66.63 49.48
CA ALA A 515 51.45 -66.35 50.80
C ALA A 515 52.12 -65.14 51.49
N ALA A 516 53.45 -65.04 51.42
CA ALA A 516 54.21 -63.93 51.97
C ALA A 516 53.90 -62.61 51.26
N ALA A 517 53.88 -62.63 49.92
CA ALA A 517 53.54 -61.48 49.11
C ALA A 517 52.10 -61.01 49.35
N LYS A 518 51.13 -61.94 49.50
CA LYS A 518 49.75 -61.58 49.84
C LYS A 518 49.63 -60.92 51.21
N LYS A 519 50.44 -61.35 52.20
CA LYS A 519 50.42 -60.77 53.55
C LYS A 519 51.01 -59.36 53.60
N SER A 520 52.19 -59.14 53.00
CA SER A 520 52.79 -57.80 52.93
C SER A 520 51.94 -56.85 52.10
N LEU A 521 51.38 -57.32 50.98
CA LEU A 521 50.43 -56.53 50.22
C LEU A 521 49.12 -56.24 50.96
N ALA A 522 48.66 -57.11 51.87
CA ALA A 522 47.47 -56.84 52.66
C ALA A 522 47.70 -55.67 53.64
N GLU A 523 48.89 -55.58 54.23
CA GLU A 523 49.31 -54.46 55.07
C GLU A 523 49.52 -53.17 54.24
N ALA A 524 50.08 -53.28 53.03
CA ALA A 524 50.28 -52.16 52.10
C ALA A 524 49.05 -51.81 51.23
N LYS A 525 47.95 -52.59 51.30
CA LYS A 525 46.76 -52.43 50.40
C LYS A 525 46.17 -51.03 50.51
N LYS A 526 46.15 -50.47 51.72
CA LYS A 526 45.61 -49.13 51.97
C LYS A 526 46.44 -48.05 51.27
N ASP A 527 47.76 -48.17 51.31
CA ASP A 527 48.68 -47.19 50.72
C ASP A 527 48.74 -47.31 49.20
N VAL A 528 48.67 -48.54 48.66
CA VAL A 528 48.58 -48.78 47.21
C VAL A 528 47.25 -48.28 46.63
N VAL A 529 46.13 -48.51 47.31
CA VAL A 529 44.83 -47.98 46.90
C VAL A 529 44.81 -46.46 46.97
N GLN A 530 45.45 -45.86 47.98
CA GLN A 530 45.57 -44.41 48.13
C GLN A 530 46.41 -43.80 47.00
N ALA A 531 47.57 -44.38 46.66
CA ALA A 531 48.40 -43.91 45.55
C ALA A 531 47.70 -44.09 44.18
N ALA A 532 46.95 -45.18 44.01
CA ALA A 532 46.15 -45.41 42.81
C ALA A 532 45.01 -44.39 42.67
N LYS A 533 44.43 -43.98 43.80
CA LYS A 533 43.39 -42.94 43.87
C LYS A 533 43.97 -41.57 43.50
N GLU A 534 45.09 -41.17 44.10
CA GLU A 534 45.76 -39.89 43.82
C GLU A 534 46.19 -39.77 42.35
N SER A 535 46.77 -40.83 41.77
CA SER A 535 47.15 -40.83 40.35
C SER A 535 45.95 -40.82 39.40
N ALA A 536 44.86 -41.50 39.77
CA ALA A 536 43.63 -41.44 39.01
C ALA A 536 43.01 -40.04 39.06
N GLU A 537 43.02 -39.38 40.24
CA GLU A 537 42.57 -38.00 40.43
C GLU A 537 43.35 -37.02 39.53
N GLU A 538 44.69 -37.08 39.54
CA GLU A 538 45.55 -36.20 38.74
C GLU A 538 45.32 -36.35 37.22
N LYS A 539 45.29 -37.60 36.72
CA LYS A 539 45.06 -37.85 35.27
C LYS A 539 43.62 -37.57 34.83
N ILE A 540 42.65 -37.65 35.74
CA ILE A 540 41.29 -37.23 35.45
C ILE A 540 41.21 -35.73 35.40
N GLU A 541 41.87 -35.00 36.30
CA GLU A 541 41.91 -33.54 36.28
C GLU A 541 42.48 -33.02 34.95
N GLU A 542 43.57 -33.61 34.45
CA GLU A 542 44.17 -33.28 33.14
C GLU A 542 43.23 -33.52 31.95
N LYS A 543 42.41 -34.58 31.99
CA LYS A 543 41.54 -34.98 30.86
C LYS A 543 40.08 -34.56 31.01
N SER A 544 39.71 -34.05 32.18
CA SER A 544 38.35 -33.69 32.59
C SER A 544 37.67 -32.74 31.60
N ALA A 545 38.40 -31.73 31.11
CA ALA A 545 37.91 -30.76 30.13
C ALA A 545 37.39 -31.41 28.85
N THR A 546 38.03 -32.48 28.37
CA THR A 546 37.58 -33.19 27.15
C THR A 546 36.39 -34.12 27.39
N VAL A 547 36.29 -34.68 28.60
CA VAL A 547 35.16 -35.53 29.03
C VAL A 547 33.91 -34.68 29.23
N TYR A 548 34.04 -33.56 29.94
CA TYR A 548 32.93 -32.64 30.19
C TYR A 548 32.39 -32.02 28.91
N LYS A 549 33.26 -31.62 27.97
CA LYS A 549 32.81 -31.07 26.68
C LYS A 549 32.01 -32.08 25.84
N LYS A 550 32.37 -33.37 25.89
CA LYS A 550 31.61 -34.44 25.20
C LYS A 550 30.27 -34.70 25.89
N ALA A 551 30.26 -34.77 27.22
CA ALA A 551 29.05 -34.92 28.01
C ALA A 551 28.09 -33.74 27.79
N GLU A 552 28.61 -32.51 27.70
CA GLU A 552 27.84 -31.28 27.51
C GLU A 552 27.16 -31.24 26.15
N LYS A 553 27.88 -31.64 25.11
CA LYS A 553 27.27 -31.76 23.79
C LYS A 553 26.15 -32.82 23.77
N ALA A 554 26.37 -33.99 24.36
CA ALA A 554 25.37 -35.06 24.37
C ALA A 554 24.14 -34.69 25.23
N ALA A 555 24.35 -34.07 26.40
CA ALA A 555 23.29 -33.64 27.30
C ALA A 555 22.47 -32.49 26.72
N THR A 556 23.10 -31.53 26.04
CA THR A 556 22.39 -30.42 25.38
C THR A 556 21.53 -30.90 24.22
N GLU A 557 22.04 -31.82 23.39
CA GLU A 557 21.28 -32.41 22.28
C GLU A 557 20.06 -33.21 22.77
N MET A 558 20.24 -34.05 23.80
CA MET A 558 19.14 -34.84 24.35
C MET A 558 18.08 -33.97 25.05
N ALA A 559 18.52 -33.00 25.87
CA ALA A 559 17.62 -32.08 26.55
C ALA A 559 16.80 -31.23 25.57
N ALA A 560 17.41 -30.76 24.48
CA ALA A 560 16.69 -30.01 23.45
C ALA A 560 15.59 -30.86 22.80
N LYS A 561 15.90 -32.12 22.47
CA LYS A 561 14.96 -33.03 21.79
C LYS A 561 13.72 -33.37 22.63
N GLU A 562 13.92 -33.64 23.93
CA GLU A 562 12.81 -33.96 24.85
C GLU A 562 11.95 -32.74 25.20
N VAL A 563 12.54 -31.54 25.26
CA VAL A 563 11.76 -30.31 25.45
C VAL A 563 10.99 -29.95 24.19
N GLU A 564 11.57 -30.16 23.00
CA GLU A 564 10.95 -29.84 21.71
C GLU A 564 9.64 -30.60 21.47
N SER A 565 9.60 -31.90 21.78
CA SER A 565 8.39 -32.72 21.63
C SER A 565 7.22 -32.21 22.49
N ILE A 566 7.50 -31.90 23.76
CA ILE A 566 6.51 -31.41 24.72
C ILE A 566 6.03 -30.01 24.36
N VAL A 567 6.96 -29.12 24.00
CA VAL A 567 6.62 -27.74 23.62
C VAL A 567 5.75 -27.74 22.37
N LYS A 568 6.15 -28.47 21.31
CA LYS A 568 5.45 -28.52 20.02
C LYS A 568 3.99 -28.96 20.15
N GLU A 569 3.70 -29.98 20.96
CA GLU A 569 2.33 -30.46 21.14
C GLU A 569 1.46 -29.48 21.95
N THR A 570 2.06 -28.81 22.95
CA THR A 570 1.32 -27.94 23.88
C THR A 570 0.99 -26.57 23.28
N ILE A 571 1.89 -25.99 22.48
CA ILE A 571 1.71 -24.64 21.92
C ILE A 571 0.75 -24.59 20.72
N LYS A 572 0.48 -25.75 20.08
CA LYS A 572 -0.35 -25.85 18.87
C LYS A 572 -1.75 -25.27 19.07
N VAL A 573 -2.38 -25.58 20.20
CA VAL A 573 -3.75 -25.14 20.51
C VAL A 573 -3.82 -23.62 20.71
N ASP A 574 -2.86 -23.04 21.43
CA ASP A 574 -2.83 -21.60 21.70
C ASP A 574 -2.53 -20.80 20.42
N ALA A 575 -1.58 -21.29 19.60
CA ALA A 575 -1.25 -20.70 18.31
C ALA A 575 -2.45 -20.76 17.34
N GLU A 576 -3.13 -21.90 17.24
CA GLU A 576 -4.31 -22.07 16.38
C GLU A 576 -5.46 -21.14 16.80
N ARG A 577 -5.72 -21.03 18.10
CA ARG A 577 -6.78 -20.14 18.62
C ARG A 577 -6.50 -18.67 18.32
N ALA A 578 -5.25 -18.25 18.45
CA ALA A 578 -4.83 -16.88 18.17
C ALA A 578 -4.91 -16.57 16.67
N ALA A 579 -4.42 -17.48 15.83
CA ALA A 579 -4.50 -17.40 14.38
C ALA A 579 -5.94 -17.31 13.87
N LYS A 580 -6.85 -18.14 14.39
CA LYS A 580 -8.29 -18.14 14.01
C LYS A 580 -8.97 -16.82 14.31
N ARG A 581 -8.68 -16.21 15.46
CA ARG A 581 -9.22 -14.89 15.82
C ARG A 581 -8.69 -13.80 14.92
N ALA A 582 -7.38 -13.77 14.68
CA ALA A 582 -6.76 -12.77 13.82
C ALA A 582 -7.29 -12.85 12.37
N ALA A 583 -7.44 -14.07 11.83
CA ALA A 583 -8.03 -14.28 10.52
C ALA A 583 -9.50 -13.82 10.46
N ALA A 584 -10.31 -14.15 11.47
CA ALA A 584 -11.71 -13.74 11.52
C ALA A 584 -11.90 -12.21 11.61
N GLU A 585 -11.03 -11.51 12.33
CA GLU A 585 -11.03 -10.05 12.40
C GLU A 585 -10.65 -9.45 11.03
N ALA A 586 -9.56 -9.94 10.43
CA ALA A 586 -9.06 -9.46 9.15
C ALA A 586 -10.08 -9.65 8.01
N ILE A 587 -10.81 -10.77 7.98
CA ILE A 587 -11.84 -11.03 6.96
C ILE A 587 -12.98 -10.00 7.04
N LYS A 588 -13.35 -9.54 8.24
CA LYS A 588 -14.39 -8.52 8.40
C LYS A 588 -13.96 -7.17 7.83
N GLU A 589 -12.70 -6.81 8.05
CA GLU A 589 -12.08 -5.55 7.63
C GLU A 589 -11.51 -5.56 6.20
N VAL A 590 -11.82 -6.57 5.39
CA VAL A 590 -11.39 -6.56 3.98
C VAL A 590 -12.11 -5.46 3.21
N HIS A 591 -11.33 -4.50 2.72
CA HIS A 591 -11.78 -3.40 1.86
C HIS A 591 -11.29 -3.51 0.40
N VAL A 592 -10.40 -4.48 0.13
CA VAL A 592 -9.78 -4.68 -1.19
C VAL A 592 -9.87 -6.16 -1.58
N VAL A 593 -10.14 -6.41 -2.86
CA VAL A 593 -10.12 -7.78 -3.42
C VAL A 593 -8.67 -8.25 -3.50
N GLU A 594 -8.28 -9.16 -2.60
CA GLU A 594 -7.02 -9.88 -2.60
C GLU A 594 -7.26 -11.40 -2.65
N SER A 595 -6.21 -12.21 -2.79
CA SER A 595 -6.38 -13.66 -2.71
C SER A 595 -6.81 -14.10 -1.30
N PRO A 596 -7.84 -14.94 -1.16
CA PRO A 596 -8.32 -15.44 0.13
C PRO A 596 -7.22 -15.98 1.05
N GLU A 597 -6.26 -16.69 0.45
CA GLU A 597 -5.14 -17.31 1.17
C GLU A 597 -4.17 -16.27 1.75
N LYS A 598 -3.91 -15.17 1.02
CA LYS A 598 -3.01 -14.11 1.46
C LYS A 598 -3.58 -13.35 2.64
N ILE A 599 -4.88 -13.01 2.59
CA ILE A 599 -5.60 -12.33 3.68
C ILE A 599 -5.44 -13.12 4.99
N VAL A 600 -5.71 -14.43 4.94
CA VAL A 600 -5.62 -15.30 6.12
C VAL A 600 -4.16 -15.44 6.58
N LYS A 601 -3.22 -15.65 5.65
CA LYS A 601 -1.81 -15.89 5.98
C LYS A 601 -1.13 -14.68 6.62
N ASP A 602 -1.28 -13.49 6.02
CA ASP A 602 -0.64 -12.27 6.50
C ASP A 602 -1.20 -11.86 7.88
N ALA A 603 -2.51 -12.02 8.10
CA ALA A 603 -3.13 -11.70 9.39
C ALA A 603 -2.76 -12.68 10.52
N SER A 604 -2.55 -13.96 10.20
CA SER A 604 -2.39 -15.00 11.22
C SER A 604 -0.95 -15.30 11.60
N LYS A 605 0.02 -15.08 10.70
CA LYS A 605 1.42 -15.52 10.89
C LYS A 605 2.09 -14.94 12.14
N ASP A 606 2.15 -13.61 12.26
CA ASP A 606 2.85 -12.94 13.36
C ASP A 606 2.13 -13.17 14.70
N VAL A 607 0.80 -13.23 14.66
CA VAL A 607 -0.03 -13.49 15.84
C VAL A 607 0.16 -14.92 16.34
N ALA A 608 0.24 -15.90 15.44
CA ALA A 608 0.50 -17.30 15.77
C ALA A 608 1.88 -17.48 16.42
N ILE A 609 2.91 -16.81 15.88
CA ILE A 609 4.27 -16.84 16.44
C ILE A 609 4.28 -16.25 17.85
N SER A 610 3.71 -15.05 18.05
CA SER A 610 3.70 -14.41 19.37
C SER A 610 2.92 -15.23 20.42
N ALA A 611 1.82 -15.87 20.02
CA ALA A 611 1.06 -16.75 20.91
C ALA A 611 1.86 -18.02 21.26
N ALA A 612 2.50 -18.63 20.26
CA ALA A 612 3.36 -19.80 20.44
C ALA A 612 4.54 -19.50 21.37
N GLU A 613 5.21 -18.36 21.23
CA GLU A 613 6.32 -17.95 22.09
C GLU A 613 5.89 -17.83 23.57
N LYS A 614 4.79 -17.11 23.83
CA LYS A 614 4.26 -16.92 25.19
C LYS A 614 3.82 -18.24 25.83
N ALA A 615 3.26 -19.16 25.05
CA ALA A 615 2.89 -20.48 25.51
C ALA A 615 4.14 -21.35 25.78
N ALA A 616 5.11 -21.33 24.87
CA ALA A 616 6.35 -22.08 24.98
C ALA A 616 7.15 -21.68 26.23
N GLU A 617 7.27 -20.38 26.52
CA GLU A 617 7.98 -19.88 27.70
C GLU A 617 7.39 -20.41 29.00
N LYS A 618 6.05 -20.40 29.13
CA LYS A 618 5.34 -20.96 30.29
C LYS A 618 5.55 -22.47 30.42
N VAL A 619 5.53 -23.19 29.31
CA VAL A 619 5.73 -24.66 29.30
C VAL A 619 7.17 -24.99 29.73
N VAL A 620 8.14 -24.25 29.23
CA VAL A 620 9.55 -24.41 29.61
C VAL A 620 9.76 -24.13 31.09
N GLU A 621 9.21 -23.03 31.61
CA GLU A 621 9.36 -22.66 33.01
C GLU A 621 8.75 -23.71 33.96
N ARG A 622 7.55 -24.22 33.65
CA ARG A 622 6.84 -25.18 34.50
C ARG A 622 7.38 -26.60 34.40
N THR A 623 7.71 -27.04 33.20
CA THR A 623 7.97 -28.47 32.90
C THR A 623 9.26 -28.70 32.14
N GLY A 624 9.56 -27.86 31.15
CA GLY A 624 10.73 -28.03 30.29
C GLY A 624 12.05 -28.02 31.06
N LYS A 625 12.24 -27.14 32.05
CA LYS A 625 13.47 -27.12 32.88
C LYS A 625 13.69 -28.44 33.64
N ARG A 626 12.62 -29.06 34.14
CA ARG A 626 12.70 -30.34 34.86
C ARG A 626 12.98 -31.51 33.91
N VAL A 627 12.32 -31.54 32.76
CA VAL A 627 12.52 -32.56 31.73
C VAL A 627 13.92 -32.47 31.14
N ALA A 628 14.37 -31.26 30.78
CA ALA A 628 15.73 -30.99 30.34
C ALA A 628 16.76 -31.45 31.37
N ALA A 629 16.54 -31.16 32.66
CA ALA A 629 17.46 -31.56 33.71
C ALA A 629 17.56 -33.09 33.84
N LYS A 630 16.43 -33.80 33.81
CA LYS A 630 16.40 -35.26 33.92
C LYS A 630 17.05 -35.94 32.71
N ALA A 631 16.73 -35.48 31.50
CA ALA A 631 17.30 -36.02 30.27
C ALA A 631 18.82 -35.74 30.19
N ALA A 632 19.25 -34.54 30.58
CA ALA A 632 20.66 -34.19 30.67
C ALA A 632 21.39 -35.04 31.72
N GLU A 633 20.77 -35.32 32.88
CA GLU A 633 21.37 -36.09 33.97
C GLU A 633 21.61 -37.55 33.58
N GLU A 634 20.64 -38.18 32.93
CA GLU A 634 20.73 -39.57 32.46
C GLU A 634 21.90 -39.75 31.48
N VAL A 635 21.95 -38.94 30.42
CA VAL A 635 23.03 -39.00 29.42
C VAL A 635 24.37 -38.57 29.99
N ALA A 636 24.40 -37.52 30.82
CA ALA A 636 25.65 -37.07 31.45
C ALA A 636 26.22 -38.16 32.35
N SER A 637 25.39 -38.84 33.13
CA SER A 637 25.86 -39.90 34.05
C SER A 637 26.53 -41.04 33.30
N GLU A 638 25.92 -41.51 32.20
CA GLU A 638 26.45 -42.61 31.40
C GLU A 638 27.74 -42.22 30.66
N VAL A 639 27.79 -41.04 30.04
CA VAL A 639 28.97 -40.58 29.28
C VAL A 639 30.15 -40.30 30.21
N VAL A 640 29.88 -39.64 31.34
CA VAL A 640 30.90 -39.32 32.35
C VAL A 640 31.42 -40.61 32.99
N GLU A 641 30.55 -41.54 33.39
CA GLU A 641 30.98 -42.81 34.00
C GLU A 641 31.85 -43.64 33.04
N ASN A 642 31.45 -43.76 31.78
CA ASN A 642 32.19 -44.55 30.78
C ASN A 642 33.59 -43.98 30.49
N GLU A 643 33.72 -42.65 30.32
CA GLU A 643 35.01 -42.04 30.01
C GLU A 643 35.92 -41.95 31.23
N ILE A 644 35.37 -41.62 32.40
CA ILE A 644 36.13 -41.61 33.66
C ILE A 644 36.63 -43.01 34.00
N THR A 645 35.83 -44.05 33.82
CA THR A 645 36.26 -45.43 34.09
C THR A 645 37.47 -45.82 33.22
N LYS A 646 37.47 -45.45 31.93
CA LYS A 646 38.62 -45.73 31.03
C LYS A 646 39.88 -44.99 31.48
N VAL A 647 39.76 -43.72 31.85
CA VAL A 647 40.91 -42.90 32.29
C VAL A 647 41.43 -43.38 33.64
N ALA A 648 40.55 -43.55 34.63
CA ALA A 648 40.86 -44.02 35.97
C ALA A 648 41.55 -45.39 35.96
N THR A 649 41.00 -46.35 35.21
CA THR A 649 41.56 -47.71 35.17
C THR A 649 42.93 -47.75 34.51
N LYS A 650 43.18 -46.94 33.48
CA LYS A 650 44.51 -46.85 32.85
C LYS A 650 45.52 -46.18 33.78
N ALA A 651 45.14 -45.07 34.42
CA ALA A 651 45.97 -44.34 35.38
C ALA A 651 46.36 -45.21 36.58
N ALA A 652 45.37 -45.79 37.24
CA ALA A 652 45.56 -46.66 38.38
C ALA A 652 46.43 -47.88 38.02
N LYS A 653 46.26 -48.48 36.83
CA LYS A 653 47.05 -49.67 36.43
C LYS A 653 48.55 -49.40 36.35
N GLU A 654 48.95 -48.20 35.92
CA GLU A 654 50.37 -47.85 35.80
C GLU A 654 51.02 -47.68 37.18
N VAL A 655 50.39 -46.91 38.06
CA VAL A 655 50.92 -46.64 39.41
C VAL A 655 50.82 -47.85 40.33
N VAL A 656 49.72 -48.62 40.25
CA VAL A 656 49.62 -49.88 41.01
C VAL A 656 50.72 -50.84 40.58
N LYS A 657 51.01 -50.98 39.27
CA LYS A 657 52.12 -51.86 38.83
C LYS A 657 53.47 -51.43 39.41
N GLU A 658 53.73 -50.14 39.45
CA GLU A 658 54.98 -49.59 39.96
C GLU A 658 55.10 -49.75 41.47
N LYS A 659 54.07 -49.35 42.23
CA LYS A 659 54.06 -49.43 43.69
C LYS A 659 53.99 -50.85 44.21
N VAL A 660 53.22 -51.73 43.57
CA VAL A 660 53.21 -53.16 43.89
C VAL A 660 54.58 -53.77 43.62
N LYS A 661 55.25 -53.39 42.52
CA LYS A 661 56.63 -53.83 42.27
C LYS A 661 57.60 -53.33 43.33
N GLU A 662 57.49 -52.08 43.76
CA GLU A 662 58.34 -51.48 44.81
C GLU A 662 58.15 -52.16 46.17
N VAL A 663 56.91 -52.38 46.59
CA VAL A 663 56.58 -53.10 47.84
C VAL A 663 57.10 -54.54 47.79
N ILE A 664 56.96 -55.20 46.65
CA ILE A 664 57.46 -56.56 46.48
C ILE A 664 59.00 -56.60 46.46
N GLU A 665 59.68 -55.70 45.74
CA GLU A 665 61.13 -55.68 45.70
C GLU A 665 61.78 -55.36 47.04
N LYS A 666 61.12 -54.52 47.87
CA LYS A 666 61.65 -54.07 49.16
C LYS A 666 61.35 -55.03 50.30
N GLU A 667 60.15 -55.59 50.36
CA GLU A 667 59.70 -56.41 51.50
C GLU A 667 59.63 -57.90 51.17
N VAL A 668 59.22 -58.26 49.94
CA VAL A 668 59.02 -59.66 49.57
C VAL A 668 60.32 -60.34 49.16
N LYS A 669 61.31 -59.65 48.58
CA LYS A 669 62.62 -60.30 48.29
C LYS A 669 63.36 -60.74 49.56
N GLU A 670 63.35 -59.92 50.62
CA GLU A 670 63.94 -60.26 51.92
C GLU A 670 63.16 -61.41 52.61
N VAL A 671 61.82 -61.33 52.62
CA VAL A 671 60.97 -62.37 53.23
C VAL A 671 60.97 -63.67 52.41
N ALA A 672 61.01 -63.59 51.08
CA ALA A 672 61.10 -64.74 50.18
C ALA A 672 62.46 -65.44 50.29
N LYS A 673 63.56 -64.69 50.48
CA LYS A 673 64.88 -65.26 50.74
C LYS A 673 64.89 -66.04 52.06
N LYS A 674 64.30 -65.47 53.12
CA LYS A 674 64.12 -66.14 54.43
C LYS A 674 63.20 -67.36 54.36
N ALA A 675 62.08 -67.26 53.64
CA ALA A 675 61.14 -68.36 53.45
C ALA A 675 61.70 -69.46 52.54
N ALA A 676 62.54 -69.12 51.56
CA ALA A 676 63.27 -70.07 50.73
C ALA A 676 64.34 -70.82 51.53
N GLU A 677 65.06 -70.14 52.43
CA GLU A 677 65.98 -70.76 53.39
C GLU A 677 65.22 -71.73 54.34
N GLU A 678 64.08 -71.32 54.90
CA GLU A 678 63.23 -72.17 55.76
C GLU A 678 62.57 -73.33 55.00
N ALA A 679 62.17 -73.15 53.73
CA ALA A 679 61.59 -74.19 52.90
C ALA A 679 62.66 -75.22 52.46
N ALA A 680 63.86 -74.77 52.10
CA ALA A 680 65.00 -75.64 51.85
C ALA A 680 65.37 -76.45 53.11
N GLU A 681 65.27 -75.85 54.30
CA GLU A 681 65.46 -76.54 55.58
C GLU A 681 64.33 -77.53 55.94
N LYS A 682 63.08 -77.25 55.57
CA LYS A 682 61.94 -78.15 55.83
C LYS A 682 61.94 -79.36 54.89
N VAL A 683 62.36 -79.18 53.63
CA VAL A 683 62.46 -80.27 52.65
C VAL A 683 63.68 -81.15 52.93
N SER A 684 64.79 -80.61 53.50
CA SER A 684 65.93 -81.44 53.93
C SER A 684 65.68 -82.26 55.20
N LYS A 685 64.63 -81.94 55.98
CA LYS A 685 64.21 -82.65 57.19
C LYS A 685 63.09 -83.68 56.97
N THR A 686 62.74 -83.96 55.71
CA THR A 686 61.82 -85.05 55.35
C THR A 686 62.51 -86.05 54.41
N GLU A 687 63.54 -86.70 54.93
CA GLU A 687 63.81 -88.14 54.76
C GLU A 687 64.47 -88.69 56.04
#